data_AF-A0AAU9IG23-F1
#
_entry.id   AF-A0AAU9IG23-F1
#
_cell.length_a   1.000
_cell.length_b   1.000
_cell.length_c   1.000
_cell.angle_alpha   90.00
_cell.angle_beta   90.00
_cell.angle_gamma   90.00
#
_symmetry.space_group_name_H-M   'P 1'
#
loop_
_entity.id
_entity.type
_entity.pdbx_description
1 polymer ?
#
loop_
_entity_poly.entity_id
_entity_poly.type
_entity_poly.pdbx_seq_one_letter_code
_entity_poly.pdbx_strand_id
1 'polypeptide(L)'
;MKELEDQAGTIFGFTQKWNKTQNNIKISVFELYRRLYYDENLEVEDFILQKAKTALEGIIWCFQTISLLWIPHLSIKNWHKNMIIWEIIGYLKFDNACSSLGIINECLYLSALAVYFHFFCIIPFVIIIYYSYPLPKYILGTFKQIFYLWSTFFLIPSIEIFSIFLKYNFLPQNSVSEYENHNDFKEFEISPLLQFGVSVALVISLFLIFFQTEFSGEIRHFVSKKAINAKAHSKIDIHVTLFTYFFPIAYSVLAENDIIYLQILAIIFAAFLIKEITMFLPYFSVYYHSIIILRLYLIGFISSIFLLGSLMDNSLAISILVIILGPLSVLFIVQFSVALQKQINKCIPENLAEINSQYDLEKSLRYALCSNDTENKNQIISTFEIFFIEKGVNRSKLQVIWAANYCLFTLKEASLAKIKLSKIKQISDWSLEAAYQEYICKTNISNANLSEGSQYSNYFLQFNIIKKTDEILCTNLLNFWSEIASSIPNLHKLQKNLNLIDEEILFLNKEYSNLNLKFPNSRESLALYYSFIKDITYDSEKSILLEMKLRALDRTLGNFISDSKNFSFFNDSNGILIISNELQNFGDILYANQKSAEYFRLPIGSLISDNILNFIHPYYKEKFKAEAKRFVQFTSSSEIDLSQGFILITQNDLLECVGKVSVTTVNDLVVAIFVFKPKVKNYEVALISEEGEIICHSDNFHRIAKKSENLVGWNLKTLFFNSEDFKLQPNIPYHLSNFKTETFLILSHSEFYKMKMPYVALINDKEELLKWNNENSVEIGKTQVTNQLSINFLLPLNTTIKNDFYF
;
A
#
# COMPACT_ATOMS: atom_id res chain seq x y z
N MET A 1 12.70 -25.02 39.17
CA MET A 1 12.21 -23.68 38.78
C MET A 1 13.22 -22.95 37.90
N LYS A 2 14.46 -22.71 38.33
CA LYS A 2 15.52 -22.10 37.50
C LYS A 2 15.77 -22.83 36.16
N GLU A 3 15.82 -24.17 36.16
CA GLU A 3 15.92 -24.96 34.92
C GLU A 3 14.69 -24.86 34.01
N LEU A 4 13.50 -24.64 34.56
CA LEU A 4 12.28 -24.43 33.79
C LEU A 4 12.22 -23.02 33.18
N GLU A 5 12.77 -22.01 33.87
CA GLU A 5 12.95 -20.66 33.35
C GLU A 5 14.01 -20.60 32.23
N ASP A 6 15.13 -21.33 32.38
CA ASP A 6 16.17 -21.43 31.34
C ASP A 6 15.67 -22.20 30.10
N GLN A 7 14.87 -23.26 30.29
CA GLN A 7 14.22 -23.99 29.20
C GLN A 7 13.13 -23.16 28.50
N ALA A 8 12.31 -22.41 29.26
CA ALA A 8 11.33 -21.50 28.69
C ALA A 8 12.00 -20.35 27.91
N GLY A 9 13.10 -19.80 28.42
CA GLY A 9 13.89 -18.76 27.74
C GLY A 9 14.56 -19.24 26.46
N THR A 10 15.05 -20.48 26.42
CA THR A 10 15.62 -21.07 25.20
C THR A 10 14.56 -21.43 24.16
N ILE A 11 13.38 -21.94 24.57
CA ILE A 11 12.25 -22.19 23.66
C ILE A 11 11.70 -20.86 23.11
N PHE A 12 11.58 -19.82 23.94
CA PHE A 12 11.15 -18.50 23.51
C PHE A 12 12.16 -17.83 22.56
N GLY A 13 13.47 -17.95 22.85
CA GLY A 13 14.53 -17.49 21.95
C GLY A 13 14.57 -18.26 20.63
N PHE A 14 14.32 -19.57 20.64
CA PHE A 14 14.24 -20.40 19.43
C PHE A 14 13.03 -20.04 18.58
N THR A 15 11.84 -19.87 19.18
CA THR A 15 10.62 -19.48 18.47
C THR A 15 10.73 -18.08 17.87
N GLN A 16 11.33 -17.10 18.57
CA GLN A 16 11.60 -15.78 17.99
C GLN A 16 12.58 -15.83 16.82
N LYS A 17 13.68 -16.59 16.95
CA LYS A 17 14.63 -16.79 15.85
C LYS A 17 13.98 -17.49 14.66
N TRP A 18 13.19 -18.53 14.91
CA TRP A 18 12.46 -19.28 13.88
C TRP A 18 11.46 -18.39 13.14
N ASN A 19 10.65 -17.60 13.87
CA ASN A 19 9.71 -16.65 13.27
C ASN A 19 10.42 -15.59 12.43
N LYS A 20 11.58 -15.09 12.88
CA LYS A 20 12.41 -14.15 12.11
C LYS A 20 12.94 -14.80 10.83
N THR A 21 13.44 -16.03 10.90
CA THR A 21 13.92 -16.79 9.75
C THR A 21 12.80 -17.07 8.74
N GLN A 22 11.63 -17.52 9.20
CA GLN A 22 10.47 -17.74 8.35
C GLN A 22 10.04 -16.45 7.63
N ASN A 23 9.99 -15.32 8.35
CA ASN A 23 9.64 -14.03 7.76
C ASN A 23 10.68 -13.59 6.71
N ASN A 24 11.97 -13.79 6.98
CA ASN A 24 13.02 -13.48 6.01
C ASN A 24 12.93 -14.36 4.76
N ILE A 25 12.69 -15.66 4.89
CA ILE A 25 12.49 -16.57 3.76
C ILE A 25 11.28 -16.12 2.93
N LYS A 26 10.15 -15.80 3.58
CA LYS A 26 8.96 -15.28 2.91
C LYS A 26 9.26 -14.01 2.11
N ILE A 27 9.99 -13.07 2.70
CA ILE A 27 10.41 -11.84 2.03
C ILE A 27 11.32 -12.15 0.84
N SER A 28 12.28 -13.08 0.97
CA SER A 28 13.16 -13.49 -0.13
C SER A 28 12.40 -14.15 -1.28
N VAL A 29 11.38 -14.96 -0.98
CA VAL A 29 10.47 -15.52 -2.00
C VAL A 29 9.70 -14.40 -2.70
N PHE A 30 9.09 -13.48 -1.96
CA PHE A 30 8.39 -12.34 -2.54
C PHE A 30 9.32 -11.47 -3.40
N GLU A 31 10.54 -11.24 -2.96
CA GLU A 31 11.53 -10.51 -3.74
C GLU A 31 11.92 -11.24 -5.04
N LEU A 32 12.06 -12.57 -5.01
CA LEU A 32 12.29 -13.36 -6.22
C LEU A 32 11.16 -13.16 -7.23
N TYR A 33 9.92 -13.35 -6.78
CA TYR A 33 8.75 -13.22 -7.65
C TYR A 33 8.54 -11.79 -8.13
N ARG A 34 8.82 -10.77 -7.30
CA ARG A 34 8.84 -9.37 -7.72
C ARG A 34 9.85 -9.19 -8.86
N ARG A 35 11.08 -9.65 -8.72
CA ARG A 35 12.08 -9.52 -9.81
C ARG A 35 11.72 -10.29 -11.08
N LEU A 36 10.98 -11.40 -10.94
CA LEU A 36 10.52 -12.20 -12.09
C LEU A 36 9.35 -11.54 -12.83
N TYR A 37 8.31 -11.10 -12.11
CA TYR A 37 7.02 -10.75 -12.72
C TYR A 37 6.69 -9.26 -12.65
N TYR A 38 7.22 -8.54 -11.67
CA TYR A 38 6.93 -7.13 -11.47
C TYR A 38 7.94 -6.28 -12.25
N ASP A 39 7.45 -5.57 -13.26
CA ASP A 39 8.26 -4.60 -13.99
C ASP A 39 8.13 -3.20 -13.36
N GLU A 40 9.25 -2.69 -12.85
CA GLU A 40 9.36 -1.35 -12.25
C GLU A 40 9.35 -0.26 -13.31
N ASN A 41 9.94 -0.54 -14.47
CA ASN A 41 10.19 0.46 -15.50
C ASN A 41 9.20 0.36 -16.66
N LEU A 42 8.28 -0.63 -16.66
CA LEU A 42 7.29 -0.86 -17.71
C LEU A 42 7.87 -0.45 -19.07
N GLU A 43 8.99 -1.06 -19.44
CA GLU A 43 9.54 -0.85 -20.78
C GLU A 43 8.48 -1.41 -21.72
N VAL A 44 7.82 -0.49 -22.43
CA VAL A 44 6.58 -0.79 -23.13
C VAL A 44 6.93 -1.75 -24.27
N GLU A 45 6.75 -3.06 -24.05
CA GLU A 45 6.42 -3.94 -25.16
C GLU A 45 5.22 -3.31 -25.85
N ASP A 46 5.32 -3.07 -27.16
CA ASP A 46 4.25 -2.47 -27.95
C ASP A 46 2.93 -3.14 -27.59
N PHE A 47 1.93 -2.34 -27.19
CA PHE A 47 0.63 -2.85 -26.76
C PHE A 47 -0.01 -3.78 -27.83
N ILE A 48 0.35 -3.58 -29.11
CA ILE A 48 -0.04 -4.45 -30.22
C ILE A 48 0.62 -5.83 -30.13
N LEU A 49 1.92 -5.89 -29.81
CA LEU A 49 2.65 -7.15 -29.63
C LEU A 49 2.07 -7.94 -28.47
N GLN A 50 1.75 -7.29 -27.35
CA GLN A 50 1.09 -7.93 -26.21
C GLN A 50 -0.28 -8.52 -26.61
N LYS A 51 -1.07 -7.82 -27.45
CA LYS A 51 -2.34 -8.35 -27.97
C LYS A 51 -2.11 -9.60 -28.81
N ALA A 52 -1.18 -9.55 -29.77
CA ALA A 52 -0.87 -10.66 -30.65
C ALA A 52 -0.39 -11.88 -29.85
N LYS A 53 0.50 -11.67 -28.87
CA LYS A 53 0.97 -12.70 -27.94
C LYS A 53 -0.18 -13.32 -27.17
N THR A 54 -1.03 -12.51 -26.52
CA THR A 54 -2.21 -12.99 -25.78
C THR A 54 -3.17 -13.79 -26.66
N ALA A 55 -3.36 -13.38 -27.91
CA ALA A 55 -4.20 -14.10 -28.86
C ALA A 55 -3.61 -15.47 -29.19
N LEU A 56 -2.31 -15.52 -29.51
CA LEU A 56 -1.59 -16.75 -29.82
C LEU A 56 -1.63 -17.73 -28.64
N GLU A 57 -1.34 -17.26 -27.42
CA GLU A 57 -1.46 -18.05 -26.20
C GLU A 57 -2.87 -18.64 -26.05
N GLY A 58 -3.89 -17.84 -26.37
CA GLY A 58 -5.28 -18.28 -26.26
C GLY A 58 -5.68 -19.31 -27.28
N ILE A 59 -5.21 -19.16 -28.51
CA ILE A 59 -5.43 -20.13 -29.58
C ILE A 59 -4.80 -21.47 -29.20
N ILE A 60 -3.56 -21.46 -28.72
CA ILE A 60 -2.83 -22.68 -28.34
C ILE A 60 -3.51 -23.36 -27.16
N TRP A 61 -3.80 -22.61 -26.09
CA TRP A 61 -4.50 -23.15 -24.93
C TRP A 61 -5.87 -23.75 -25.31
N CYS A 62 -6.63 -23.07 -26.18
CA CYS A 62 -7.89 -23.58 -26.70
C CYS A 62 -7.72 -24.91 -27.41
N PHE A 63 -6.82 -24.98 -28.39
CA PHE A 63 -6.65 -26.19 -29.19
C PHE A 63 -6.15 -27.36 -28.35
N GLN A 64 -5.21 -27.13 -27.44
CA GLN A 64 -4.76 -28.15 -26.49
C GLN A 64 -5.90 -28.67 -25.63
N THR A 65 -6.75 -27.78 -25.09
CA THR A 65 -7.87 -28.20 -24.24
C THR A 65 -8.99 -28.86 -25.03
N ILE A 66 -9.29 -28.37 -26.25
CA ILE A 66 -10.29 -28.96 -27.15
C ILE A 66 -9.86 -30.37 -27.55
N SER A 67 -8.56 -30.63 -27.71
CA SER A 67 -8.03 -31.97 -28.04
C SER A 67 -8.31 -33.05 -26.99
N LEU A 68 -8.69 -32.65 -25.76
CA LEU A 68 -9.09 -33.55 -24.68
C LEU A 68 -10.57 -33.93 -24.72
N LEU A 69 -11.33 -33.49 -25.73
CA LEU A 69 -12.78 -33.75 -25.81
C LEU A 69 -13.14 -35.03 -26.57
N TRP A 70 -12.16 -35.67 -27.21
CA TRP A 70 -12.34 -36.90 -27.99
C TRP A 70 -11.19 -37.86 -27.77
N ILE A 71 -11.43 -39.12 -28.13
CA ILE A 71 -10.40 -40.15 -28.29
C ILE A 71 -10.35 -40.60 -29.74
N PRO A 72 -9.21 -41.14 -30.22
CA PRO A 72 -9.07 -41.72 -31.56
C PRO A 72 -10.17 -42.72 -31.95
N HIS A 73 -10.62 -43.54 -30.99
CA HIS A 73 -11.52 -44.67 -31.22
C HIS A 73 -12.96 -44.43 -30.70
N LEU A 74 -13.49 -43.22 -30.86
CA LEU A 74 -14.87 -42.91 -30.48
C LEU A 74 -15.88 -43.84 -31.17
N SER A 75 -16.80 -44.39 -30.38
CA SER A 75 -17.91 -45.24 -30.83
C SER A 75 -19.04 -44.43 -31.49
N ILE A 76 -18.70 -43.56 -32.45
CA ILE A 76 -19.65 -42.75 -33.23
C ILE A 76 -19.61 -43.22 -34.69
N LYS A 77 -20.78 -43.39 -35.31
CA LYS A 77 -20.87 -43.81 -36.71
C LYS A 77 -20.10 -42.88 -37.64
N ASN A 78 -19.31 -43.48 -38.53
CA ASN A 78 -18.42 -42.81 -39.49
C ASN A 78 -17.30 -41.95 -38.86
N TRP A 79 -16.96 -42.14 -37.57
CA TRP A 79 -15.86 -41.38 -36.94
C TRP A 79 -14.56 -41.43 -37.74
N HIS A 80 -14.15 -42.65 -38.15
CA HIS A 80 -12.95 -42.86 -38.98
C HIS A 80 -12.92 -42.08 -40.30
N LYS A 81 -14.08 -41.74 -40.90
CA LYS A 81 -14.12 -40.98 -42.17
C LYS A 81 -13.72 -39.52 -42.00
N ASN A 82 -13.88 -38.98 -40.79
CA ASN A 82 -13.57 -37.58 -40.47
C ASN A 82 -12.37 -37.46 -39.52
N MET A 83 -11.67 -38.56 -39.24
CA MET A 83 -10.60 -38.65 -38.25
C MET A 83 -9.45 -37.67 -38.54
N ILE A 84 -9.08 -37.50 -39.82
CA ILE A 84 -8.03 -36.58 -40.28
C ILE A 84 -8.24 -35.13 -39.76
N ILE A 85 -9.48 -34.66 -39.66
CA ILE A 85 -9.76 -33.30 -39.15
C ILE A 85 -9.36 -33.21 -37.67
N TRP A 86 -9.70 -34.24 -36.90
CA TRP A 86 -9.42 -34.32 -35.47
C TRP A 86 -7.95 -34.62 -35.20
N GLU A 87 -7.30 -35.42 -36.03
CA GLU A 87 -5.85 -35.66 -36.04
C GLU A 87 -5.07 -34.34 -36.14
N ILE A 88 -5.41 -33.49 -37.13
CA ILE A 88 -4.74 -32.20 -37.33
C ILE A 88 -4.86 -31.31 -36.09
N ILE A 89 -6.03 -31.28 -35.45
CA ILE A 89 -6.23 -30.51 -34.22
C ILE A 89 -5.48 -31.18 -33.06
N GLY A 90 -5.46 -32.51 -33.02
CA GLY A 90 -4.74 -33.32 -32.04
C GLY A 90 -3.23 -33.08 -32.06
N TYR A 91 -2.62 -32.89 -33.22
CA TYR A 91 -1.19 -32.59 -33.36
C TYR A 91 -0.77 -31.22 -32.82
N LEU A 92 -1.72 -30.31 -32.57
CA LEU A 92 -1.42 -29.04 -31.87
C LEU A 92 -1.08 -29.26 -30.39
N LYS A 93 -1.42 -30.43 -29.86
CA LYS A 93 -0.99 -30.90 -28.55
C LYS A 93 0.33 -31.64 -28.69
N PHE A 94 1.36 -31.15 -27.97
CA PHE A 94 2.74 -31.58 -28.17
C PHE A 94 2.98 -33.08 -27.90
N ASP A 95 2.28 -33.65 -26.93
CA ASP A 95 2.36 -35.08 -26.57
C ASP A 95 1.82 -36.00 -27.68
N ASN A 96 0.70 -35.64 -28.32
CA ASN A 96 0.18 -36.39 -29.48
C ASN A 96 1.19 -36.39 -30.63
N ALA A 97 1.83 -35.24 -30.89
CA ALA A 97 2.90 -35.15 -31.88
C ALA A 97 4.10 -36.05 -31.48
N CYS A 98 4.53 -36.04 -30.22
CA CYS A 98 5.59 -36.93 -29.73
C CYS A 98 5.23 -38.42 -29.90
N SER A 99 3.99 -38.80 -29.60
CA SER A 99 3.51 -40.19 -29.73
C SER A 99 3.51 -40.64 -31.19
N SER A 100 3.07 -39.78 -32.11
CA SER A 100 3.06 -40.08 -33.55
C SER A 100 4.47 -40.29 -34.13
N LEU A 101 5.46 -39.61 -33.55
CA LEU A 101 6.88 -39.71 -33.91
C LEU A 101 7.63 -40.83 -33.16
N GLY A 102 6.99 -41.55 -32.24
CA GLY A 102 7.61 -42.62 -31.45
C GLY A 102 8.61 -42.13 -30.39
N ILE A 103 8.50 -40.88 -29.94
CA ILE A 103 9.43 -40.23 -28.97
C ILE A 103 8.74 -39.82 -27.66
N ILE A 104 7.67 -40.52 -27.28
CA ILE A 104 6.83 -40.16 -26.12
C ILE A 104 7.59 -40.26 -24.79
N ASN A 105 8.52 -41.21 -24.67
CA ASN A 105 9.36 -41.39 -23.50
C ASN A 105 10.35 -40.22 -23.33
N GLU A 106 10.98 -39.78 -24.41
CA GLU A 106 11.84 -38.61 -24.44
C GLU A 106 11.07 -37.35 -24.03
N CYS A 107 9.83 -37.20 -24.51
CA CYS A 107 8.96 -36.10 -24.12
C CYS A 107 8.57 -36.16 -22.63
N LEU A 108 8.32 -37.36 -22.06
CA LEU A 108 8.12 -37.54 -20.61
C LEU A 108 9.34 -37.06 -19.81
N TYR A 109 10.55 -37.51 -20.19
CA TYR A 109 11.78 -37.11 -19.50
C TYR A 109 12.01 -35.60 -19.59
N LEU A 110 11.77 -35.00 -20.75
CA LEU A 110 11.92 -33.56 -20.97
C LEU A 110 10.92 -32.77 -20.11
N SER A 111 9.65 -33.17 -20.08
CA SER A 111 8.62 -32.53 -19.26
C SER A 111 8.93 -32.66 -17.77
N ALA A 112 9.36 -33.82 -17.29
CA ALA A 112 9.75 -34.02 -15.90
C ALA A 112 10.97 -33.17 -15.54
N LEU A 113 12.00 -33.19 -16.39
CA LEU A 113 13.22 -32.39 -16.20
C LEU A 113 12.91 -30.90 -16.18
N ALA A 114 12.00 -30.41 -17.03
CA ALA A 114 11.56 -29.02 -17.01
C ALA A 114 10.92 -28.65 -15.66
N VAL A 115 10.01 -29.46 -15.13
CA VAL A 115 9.38 -29.21 -13.82
C VAL A 115 10.41 -29.18 -12.69
N TYR A 116 11.28 -30.19 -12.65
CA TYR A 116 12.33 -30.28 -11.64
C TYR A 116 13.33 -29.14 -11.73
N PHE A 117 13.76 -28.78 -12.95
CA PHE A 117 14.65 -27.65 -13.18
C PHE A 117 14.07 -26.36 -12.61
N HIS A 118 12.78 -26.07 -12.86
CA HIS A 118 12.14 -24.87 -12.31
C HIS A 118 12.11 -24.87 -10.78
N PHE A 119 11.71 -25.99 -10.18
CA PHE A 119 11.67 -26.13 -8.72
C PHE A 119 13.05 -25.98 -8.09
N PHE A 120 14.07 -26.67 -8.64
CA PHE A 120 15.44 -26.62 -8.13
C PHE A 120 16.15 -25.30 -8.41
N CYS A 121 15.72 -24.50 -9.40
CA CYS A 121 16.25 -23.14 -9.61
C CYS A 121 15.68 -22.11 -8.65
N ILE A 122 14.44 -22.27 -8.17
CA ILE A 122 13.83 -21.35 -7.19
C ILE A 122 14.63 -21.35 -5.88
N ILE A 123 15.03 -22.52 -5.38
CA ILE A 123 15.76 -22.68 -4.10
C ILE A 123 17.06 -21.85 -4.05
N PRO A 124 18.04 -22.01 -4.97
CA PRO A 124 19.28 -21.23 -4.97
C PRO A 124 19.02 -19.75 -5.20
N PHE A 125 18.03 -19.35 -6.00
CA PHE A 125 17.70 -17.93 -6.13
C PHE A 125 17.18 -17.33 -4.83
N VAL A 126 16.32 -18.03 -4.09
CA VAL A 126 15.89 -17.60 -2.76
C VAL A 126 17.08 -17.49 -1.81
N ILE A 127 18.00 -18.45 -1.83
CA ILE A 127 19.23 -18.43 -1.01
C ILE A 127 20.11 -17.21 -1.36
N ILE A 128 20.35 -16.95 -2.66
CA ILE A 128 21.15 -15.80 -3.12
C ILE A 128 20.52 -14.48 -2.65
N ILE A 129 19.19 -14.35 -2.78
CA ILE A 129 18.44 -13.16 -2.31
C ILE A 129 18.49 -13.03 -0.79
N TYR A 130 18.34 -14.15 -0.06
CA TYR A 130 18.41 -14.17 1.40
C TYR A 130 19.74 -13.62 1.92
N TYR A 131 20.84 -13.97 1.27
CA TYR A 131 22.17 -13.43 1.57
C TYR A 131 22.46 -12.08 0.90
N SER A 132 21.44 -11.45 0.29
CA SER A 132 21.53 -10.12 -0.35
C SER A 132 22.57 -10.03 -1.47
N TYR A 133 22.88 -11.15 -2.12
CA TYR A 133 23.75 -11.14 -3.30
C TYR A 133 23.00 -10.66 -4.55
N PRO A 134 23.66 -9.92 -5.46
CA PRO A 134 23.04 -9.46 -6.69
C PRO A 134 22.76 -10.65 -7.62
N LEU A 135 21.54 -10.72 -8.19
CA LEU A 135 21.23 -11.68 -9.26
C LEU A 135 21.48 -11.05 -10.64
N PRO A 136 22.24 -11.70 -11.52
CA PRO A 136 22.38 -11.25 -12.90
C PRO A 136 21.02 -11.23 -13.62
N LYS A 137 20.66 -10.07 -14.19
CA LYS A 137 19.38 -9.86 -14.88
C LYS A 137 19.17 -10.86 -16.03
N TYR A 138 20.23 -11.21 -16.77
CA TYR A 138 20.15 -12.15 -17.88
C TYR A 138 19.73 -13.56 -17.45
N ILE A 139 20.29 -14.08 -16.35
CA ILE A 139 19.94 -15.41 -15.81
C ILE A 139 18.47 -15.44 -15.41
N LEU A 140 18.02 -14.39 -14.72
CA LEU A 140 16.64 -14.25 -14.30
C LEU A 140 15.69 -14.13 -15.50
N GLY A 141 16.07 -13.37 -16.52
CA GLY A 141 15.33 -13.22 -17.76
C GLY A 141 15.17 -14.54 -18.52
N THR A 142 16.26 -15.31 -18.68
CA THR A 142 16.21 -16.63 -19.31
C THR A 142 15.35 -17.60 -18.50
N PHE A 143 15.49 -17.63 -17.17
CA PHE A 143 14.65 -18.46 -16.31
C PHE A 143 13.17 -18.11 -16.45
N LYS A 144 12.83 -16.81 -16.45
CA LYS A 144 11.46 -16.33 -16.67
C LYS A 144 10.90 -16.80 -18.02
N GLN A 145 11.69 -16.70 -19.09
CA GLN A 145 11.27 -17.11 -20.43
C GLN A 145 11.03 -18.61 -20.53
N ILE A 146 11.94 -19.43 -19.99
CA ILE A 146 11.78 -20.90 -19.97
C ILE A 146 10.53 -21.29 -19.17
N PHE A 147 10.33 -20.68 -18.01
CA PHE A 147 9.15 -20.96 -17.19
C PHE A 147 7.85 -20.51 -17.84
N TYR A 148 7.87 -19.35 -18.50
CA TYR A 148 6.74 -18.87 -19.29
C TYR A 148 6.43 -19.82 -20.47
N LEU A 149 7.44 -20.30 -21.19
CA LEU A 149 7.27 -21.29 -22.26
C LEU A 149 6.65 -22.59 -21.74
N TRP A 150 7.17 -23.12 -20.63
CA TRP A 150 6.62 -24.33 -20.02
C TRP A 150 5.18 -24.14 -19.56
N SER A 151 4.91 -23.11 -18.74
CA SER A 151 3.59 -22.85 -18.15
C SER A 151 2.50 -22.50 -19.18
N THR A 152 2.88 -21.91 -20.32
CA THR A 152 1.92 -21.46 -21.32
C THR A 152 1.69 -22.47 -22.44
N PHE A 153 2.74 -23.16 -22.91
CA PHE A 153 2.67 -24.03 -24.09
C PHE A 153 2.76 -25.52 -23.77
N PHE A 154 3.50 -25.90 -22.72
CA PHE A 154 3.78 -27.31 -22.42
C PHE A 154 3.04 -27.83 -21.19
N LEU A 155 2.27 -26.98 -20.50
CA LEU A 155 1.63 -27.33 -19.25
C LEU A 155 0.60 -28.46 -19.41
N ILE A 156 -0.40 -28.25 -20.28
CA ILE A 156 -1.46 -29.24 -20.55
C ILE A 156 -0.84 -30.56 -21.05
N PRO A 157 0.02 -30.56 -22.09
CA PRO A 157 0.68 -31.79 -22.54
C PRO A 157 1.50 -32.51 -21.46
N SER A 158 2.21 -31.77 -20.60
CA SER A 158 3.04 -32.38 -19.55
C SER A 158 2.18 -33.06 -18.48
N ILE A 159 1.09 -32.43 -18.04
CA ILE A 159 0.18 -33.02 -17.05
C ILE A 159 -0.47 -34.28 -17.62
N GLU A 160 -0.88 -34.22 -18.89
CA GLU A 160 -1.49 -35.37 -19.55
C GLU A 160 -0.52 -36.53 -19.68
N ILE A 161 0.70 -36.30 -20.19
CA ILE A 161 1.75 -37.32 -20.25
C ILE A 161 1.96 -37.93 -18.87
N PHE A 162 2.14 -37.13 -17.82
CA PHE A 162 2.33 -37.65 -16.47
C PHE A 162 1.15 -38.52 -16.02
N SER A 163 -0.08 -38.08 -16.30
CA SER A 163 -1.29 -38.79 -15.87
C SER A 163 -1.48 -40.11 -16.63
N ILE A 164 -1.23 -40.12 -17.94
CA ILE A 164 -1.31 -41.33 -18.77
C ILE A 164 -0.25 -42.36 -18.35
N PHE A 165 1.01 -41.94 -18.19
CA PHE A 165 2.05 -42.85 -17.70
C PHE A 165 1.70 -43.42 -16.31
N LEU A 166 1.18 -42.61 -15.39
CA LEU A 166 0.74 -43.13 -14.10
C LEU A 166 -0.43 -44.11 -14.25
N LYS A 167 -1.46 -43.79 -15.05
CA LYS A 167 -2.61 -44.69 -15.31
C LYS A 167 -2.14 -46.06 -15.76
N TYR A 168 -1.36 -46.16 -16.82
CA TYR A 168 -0.98 -47.45 -17.40
C TYR A 168 0.02 -48.23 -16.52
N ASN A 169 0.77 -47.56 -15.64
CA ASN A 169 1.62 -48.27 -14.68
C ASN A 169 0.85 -48.80 -13.46
N PHE A 170 -0.31 -48.22 -13.11
CA PHE A 170 -1.18 -48.73 -12.04
C PHE A 170 -2.26 -49.70 -12.55
N LEU A 171 -2.75 -49.48 -13.76
CA LEU A 171 -3.80 -50.25 -14.42
C LEU A 171 -3.26 -50.73 -15.78
N PRO A 172 -2.42 -51.79 -15.78
CA PRO A 172 -1.85 -52.30 -17.01
C PRO A 172 -2.94 -52.81 -17.95
N GLN A 173 -2.93 -52.31 -19.18
CA GLN A 173 -3.84 -52.67 -20.27
C GLN A 173 -3.03 -53.00 -21.53
N ASN A 174 -3.63 -53.70 -22.48
CA ASN A 174 -2.91 -54.15 -23.68
C ASN A 174 -2.62 -53.04 -24.71
N SER A 175 -3.32 -51.90 -24.64
CA SER A 175 -3.20 -50.80 -25.60
C SER A 175 -3.51 -49.46 -24.95
N VAL A 176 -2.84 -48.40 -25.38
CA VAL A 176 -3.12 -47.03 -24.92
C VAL A 176 -4.22 -46.39 -25.77
N SER A 177 -5.36 -46.07 -25.15
CA SER A 177 -6.57 -45.58 -25.83
C SER A 177 -6.52 -44.10 -26.25
N GLU A 178 -5.67 -43.31 -25.59
CA GLU A 178 -5.58 -41.86 -25.71
C GLU A 178 -4.74 -41.41 -26.92
N TYR A 179 -3.90 -42.29 -27.46
CA TYR A 179 -3.00 -42.04 -28.60
C TYR A 179 -3.36 -42.92 -29.79
N GLU A 180 -3.18 -42.40 -31.01
CA GLU A 180 -3.64 -43.05 -32.26
C GLU A 180 -2.80 -44.24 -32.69
N ASN A 181 -1.49 -44.14 -32.49
CA ASN A 181 -0.62 -45.29 -32.68
C ASN A 181 -0.86 -46.20 -31.49
N HIS A 182 -1.31 -47.44 -31.76
CA HIS A 182 -1.37 -48.52 -30.79
C HIS A 182 0.05 -48.86 -30.34
N ASN A 183 0.66 -47.97 -29.58
CA ASN A 183 1.94 -48.16 -28.97
C ASN A 183 1.81 -49.38 -28.07
N ASP A 184 2.74 -50.33 -28.22
CA ASP A 184 2.80 -51.47 -27.34
C ASP A 184 2.84 -50.95 -25.90
N PHE A 185 2.04 -51.52 -25.00
CA PHE A 185 2.02 -51.18 -23.57
C PHE A 185 3.44 -51.03 -22.96
N LYS A 186 4.38 -51.83 -23.47
CA LYS A 186 5.80 -51.81 -23.11
C LYS A 186 6.48 -50.45 -23.29
N GLU A 187 6.01 -49.61 -24.21
CA GLU A 187 6.53 -48.26 -24.41
C GLU A 187 6.20 -47.33 -23.24
N PHE A 188 5.16 -47.64 -22.46
CA PHE A 188 4.70 -46.87 -21.30
C PHE A 188 5.12 -47.48 -19.95
N GLU A 189 5.73 -48.67 -19.96
CA GLU A 189 6.30 -49.28 -18.76
C GLU A 189 7.50 -48.46 -18.27
N ILE A 190 7.39 -47.93 -17.05
CA ILE A 190 8.49 -47.18 -16.42
C ILE A 190 8.93 -47.86 -15.13
N SER A 191 10.20 -47.65 -14.76
CA SER A 191 10.70 -48.16 -13.48
C SER A 191 9.91 -47.56 -12.30
N PRO A 192 9.75 -48.29 -11.17
CA PRO A 192 9.06 -47.76 -9.99
C PRO A 192 9.64 -46.44 -9.46
N LEU A 193 10.95 -46.24 -9.60
CA LEU A 193 11.61 -44.98 -9.25
C LEU A 193 11.15 -43.83 -10.13
N LEU A 194 11.01 -44.06 -11.45
CA LEU A 194 10.51 -43.06 -12.37
C LEU A 194 9.03 -42.79 -12.14
N GLN A 195 8.22 -43.80 -11.81
CA GLN A 195 6.82 -43.63 -11.44
C GLN A 195 6.65 -42.72 -10.22
N PHE A 196 7.47 -42.92 -9.18
CA PHE A 196 7.53 -42.01 -8.03
C PHE A 196 7.95 -40.60 -8.46
N GLY A 197 8.99 -40.49 -9.30
CA GLY A 197 9.44 -39.22 -9.86
C GLY A 197 8.37 -38.48 -10.67
N VAL A 198 7.57 -39.17 -11.48
CA VAL A 198 6.48 -38.55 -12.25
C VAL A 198 5.35 -38.09 -11.31
N SER A 199 5.02 -38.89 -10.29
CA SER A 199 4.04 -38.51 -9.26
C SER A 199 4.45 -37.23 -8.51
N VAL A 200 5.73 -37.14 -8.12
CA VAL A 200 6.28 -35.95 -7.47
C VAL A 200 6.30 -34.75 -8.42
N ALA A 201 6.65 -34.95 -9.70
CA ALA A 201 6.64 -33.88 -10.70
C ALA A 201 5.22 -33.31 -10.91
N LEU A 202 4.19 -34.18 -10.90
CA LEU A 202 2.80 -33.75 -10.96
C LEU A 202 2.44 -32.85 -9.76
N VAL A 203 2.78 -33.23 -8.53
CA VAL A 203 2.53 -32.39 -7.35
C VAL A 203 3.30 -31.06 -7.41
N ILE A 204 4.57 -31.09 -7.83
CA ILE A 204 5.40 -29.89 -7.96
C ILE A 204 4.82 -28.94 -9.02
N SER A 205 4.33 -29.46 -10.16
CA SER A 205 3.77 -28.60 -11.21
C SER A 205 2.54 -27.83 -10.71
N LEU A 206 1.66 -28.46 -9.92
CA LEU A 206 0.53 -27.78 -9.27
C LEU A 206 0.99 -26.61 -8.41
N PHE A 207 2.00 -26.84 -7.56
CA PHE A 207 2.59 -25.80 -6.72
C PHE A 207 3.15 -24.66 -7.57
N LEU A 208 3.96 -24.95 -8.59
CA LEU A 208 4.58 -23.94 -9.45
C LEU A 208 3.54 -23.02 -10.12
N ILE A 209 2.47 -23.60 -10.69
CA ILE A 209 1.45 -22.82 -11.41
C ILE A 209 0.57 -22.04 -10.43
N PHE A 210 0.29 -22.60 -9.25
CA PHE A 210 -0.44 -21.89 -8.20
C PHE A 210 0.31 -20.61 -7.78
N PHE A 211 1.59 -20.72 -7.44
CA PHE A 211 2.41 -19.57 -7.07
C PHE A 211 2.60 -18.58 -8.23
N GLN A 212 2.76 -19.07 -9.46
CA GLN A 212 2.80 -18.21 -10.64
C GLN A 212 1.51 -17.40 -10.80
N THR A 213 0.35 -18.04 -10.65
CA THR A 213 -0.96 -17.39 -10.81
C THR A 213 -1.18 -16.29 -9.77
N GLU A 214 -0.81 -16.57 -8.52
CA GLU A 214 -0.92 -15.65 -7.37
C GLU A 214 0.04 -14.45 -7.49
N PHE A 215 1.28 -14.66 -7.94
CA PHE A 215 2.32 -13.63 -7.93
C PHE A 215 2.51 -12.88 -9.26
N SER A 216 1.92 -13.35 -10.35
CA SER A 216 2.01 -12.67 -11.67
C SER A 216 1.01 -11.53 -11.84
N GLY A 217 0.10 -11.32 -10.88
CA GLY A 217 -0.96 -10.33 -10.99
C GLY A 217 -0.50 -8.88 -10.89
N GLU A 218 -0.80 -8.10 -11.93
CA GLU A 218 -0.62 -6.64 -11.94
C GLU A 218 -1.91 -5.94 -11.50
N ILE A 219 -1.94 -5.44 -10.27
CA ILE A 219 -3.13 -4.83 -9.65
C ILE A 219 -3.24 -3.31 -9.83
N ARG A 220 -2.24 -2.66 -10.43
CA ARG A 220 -2.22 -1.20 -10.58
C ARG A 220 -3.17 -0.75 -11.68
N HIS A 221 -4.29 -0.11 -11.32
CA HIS A 221 -5.31 0.38 -12.25
C HIS A 221 -4.79 1.29 -13.37
N PHE A 222 -3.84 2.19 -13.07
CA PHE A 222 -3.26 3.12 -14.05
C PHE A 222 -2.44 2.41 -15.15
N VAL A 223 -1.99 1.17 -14.89
CA VAL A 223 -1.19 0.36 -15.83
C VAL A 223 -2.08 -0.37 -16.84
N SER A 224 -3.41 -0.34 -16.69
CA SER A 224 -4.38 -0.99 -17.59
C SER A 224 -4.19 -0.68 -19.09
N LYS A 225 -3.67 0.50 -19.43
CA LYS A 225 -3.37 0.90 -20.82
C LYS A 225 -2.03 0.35 -21.35
N LYS A 226 -1.14 -0.07 -20.46
CA LYS A 226 0.22 -0.55 -20.75
C LYS A 226 0.35 -2.06 -20.63
N ALA A 227 -0.31 -2.68 -19.65
CA ALA A 227 -0.30 -4.11 -19.42
C ALA A 227 -1.71 -4.69 -19.63
N ILE A 228 -1.85 -5.54 -20.65
CA ILE A 228 -3.14 -6.12 -21.04
C ILE A 228 -3.69 -7.08 -19.97
N ASN A 229 -2.79 -7.76 -19.25
CA ASN A 229 -3.10 -8.73 -18.21
C ASN A 229 -3.34 -8.10 -16.82
N ALA A 230 -3.37 -6.77 -16.71
CA ALA A 230 -3.66 -6.09 -15.45
C ALA A 230 -5.09 -6.39 -14.96
N LYS A 231 -5.21 -6.71 -13.68
CA LYS A 231 -6.41 -7.27 -13.04
C LYS A 231 -6.56 -6.82 -11.59
N ALA A 232 -7.78 -6.75 -11.08
CA ALA A 232 -8.03 -6.37 -9.69
C ALA A 232 -7.58 -7.44 -8.68
N HIS A 233 -7.74 -8.74 -9.02
CA HIS A 233 -7.40 -9.88 -8.17
C HIS A 233 -7.21 -11.16 -9.00
N SER A 234 -6.56 -12.18 -8.43
CA SER A 234 -6.20 -13.43 -9.11
C SER A 234 -7.14 -14.60 -8.84
N LYS A 235 -8.13 -14.45 -7.95
CA LYS A 235 -9.09 -15.52 -7.56
C LYS A 235 -9.65 -16.34 -8.74
N ILE A 236 -10.11 -15.67 -9.79
CA ILE A 236 -10.73 -16.35 -10.95
C ILE A 236 -9.69 -17.09 -11.77
N ASP A 237 -8.48 -16.54 -11.87
CA ASP A 237 -7.37 -17.16 -12.59
C ASP A 237 -6.94 -18.44 -11.89
N ILE A 238 -7.02 -18.50 -10.57
CA ILE A 238 -6.78 -19.72 -9.80
C ILE A 238 -7.80 -20.79 -10.21
N HIS A 239 -9.09 -20.46 -10.33
CA HIS A 239 -10.09 -21.42 -10.78
C HIS A 239 -9.85 -21.89 -12.23
N VAL A 240 -9.46 -20.98 -13.14
CA VAL A 240 -9.09 -21.33 -14.52
C VAL A 240 -7.84 -22.21 -14.56
N THR A 241 -6.84 -21.92 -13.72
CA THR A 241 -5.62 -22.72 -13.57
C THR A 241 -5.93 -24.11 -13.03
N LEU A 242 -6.78 -24.23 -12.01
CA LEU A 242 -7.20 -25.53 -11.45
C LEU A 242 -7.98 -26.34 -12.49
N PHE A 243 -8.86 -25.70 -13.28
CA PHE A 243 -9.52 -26.37 -14.40
C PHE A 243 -8.49 -26.87 -15.43
N THR A 244 -7.57 -26.00 -15.86
CA THR A 244 -6.49 -26.36 -16.81
C THR A 244 -5.63 -27.52 -16.28
N TYR A 245 -5.47 -27.63 -14.97
CA TYR A 245 -4.66 -28.65 -14.32
C TYR A 245 -5.41 -29.99 -14.14
N PHE A 246 -6.65 -29.95 -13.65
CA PHE A 246 -7.41 -31.17 -13.36
C PHE A 246 -8.11 -31.75 -14.58
N PHE A 247 -8.39 -30.96 -15.61
CA PHE A 247 -9.08 -31.44 -16.80
C PHE A 247 -8.29 -32.50 -17.59
N PRO A 248 -6.96 -32.34 -17.83
CA PRO A 248 -6.15 -33.41 -18.44
C PRO A 248 -6.05 -34.68 -17.58
N ILE A 249 -6.02 -34.52 -16.24
CA ILE A 249 -6.05 -35.66 -15.31
C ILE A 249 -7.38 -36.40 -15.45
N ALA A 250 -8.51 -35.67 -15.44
CA ALA A 250 -9.84 -36.25 -15.62
C ALA A 250 -9.98 -36.93 -16.99
N TYR A 251 -9.40 -36.35 -18.05
CA TYR A 251 -9.33 -36.97 -19.38
C TYR A 251 -8.65 -38.34 -19.29
N SER A 252 -7.43 -38.43 -18.74
CA SER A 252 -6.71 -39.71 -18.64
C SER A 252 -7.51 -40.80 -17.92
N VAL A 253 -8.28 -40.44 -16.89
CA VAL A 253 -9.09 -41.40 -16.11
C VAL A 253 -10.38 -41.81 -16.82
N LEU A 254 -11.07 -40.87 -17.48
CA LEU A 254 -12.43 -41.08 -18.01
C LEU A 254 -12.50 -41.37 -19.52
N ALA A 255 -11.42 -41.11 -20.27
CA ALA A 255 -11.41 -41.16 -21.73
C ALA A 255 -11.92 -42.47 -22.33
N GLU A 256 -11.54 -43.62 -21.74
CA GLU A 256 -11.81 -44.95 -22.32
C GLU A 256 -13.27 -45.42 -22.13
N ASN A 257 -13.84 -45.21 -20.93
CA ASN A 257 -15.14 -45.78 -20.58
C ASN A 257 -16.29 -44.75 -20.66
N ASP A 258 -15.99 -43.46 -20.48
CA ASP A 258 -16.97 -42.50 -19.97
C ASP A 258 -16.76 -41.08 -20.54
N ILE A 259 -16.32 -40.95 -21.80
CA ILE A 259 -15.97 -39.67 -22.42
C ILE A 259 -17.13 -38.65 -22.45
N ILE A 260 -18.38 -39.13 -22.44
CA ILE A 260 -19.58 -38.29 -22.32
C ILE A 260 -19.58 -37.50 -21.00
N TYR A 261 -19.15 -38.12 -19.88
CA TYR A 261 -19.06 -37.45 -18.59
C TYR A 261 -18.01 -36.34 -18.60
N LEU A 262 -16.89 -36.53 -19.30
CA LEU A 262 -15.87 -35.50 -19.47
C LEU A 262 -16.42 -34.30 -20.26
N GLN A 263 -17.20 -34.54 -21.31
CA GLN A 263 -17.85 -33.49 -22.10
C GLN A 263 -18.87 -32.70 -21.25
N ILE A 264 -19.68 -33.39 -20.44
CA ILE A 264 -20.61 -32.74 -19.50
C ILE A 264 -19.84 -31.89 -18.47
N LEU A 265 -18.75 -32.44 -17.92
CA LEU A 265 -17.89 -31.74 -16.98
C LEU A 265 -17.30 -30.46 -17.59
N ALA A 266 -16.81 -30.52 -18.84
CA ALA A 266 -16.31 -29.36 -19.57
C ALA A 266 -17.39 -28.28 -19.76
N ILE A 267 -18.64 -28.66 -20.07
CA ILE A 267 -19.76 -27.71 -20.20
C ILE A 267 -20.06 -27.02 -18.87
N ILE A 268 -20.17 -27.81 -17.78
CA ILE A 268 -20.49 -27.27 -16.45
C ILE A 268 -19.40 -26.31 -15.98
N PHE A 269 -18.12 -26.68 -16.11
CA PHE A 269 -17.01 -25.81 -15.73
C PHE A 269 -16.91 -24.57 -16.59
N ALA A 270 -17.07 -24.68 -17.92
CA ALA A 270 -17.08 -23.53 -18.81
C ALA A 270 -18.19 -22.54 -18.44
N ALA A 271 -19.42 -23.04 -18.20
CA ALA A 271 -20.55 -22.21 -17.79
C ALA A 271 -20.31 -21.54 -16.44
N PHE A 272 -19.77 -22.28 -15.46
CA PHE A 272 -19.42 -21.75 -14.13
C PHE A 272 -18.37 -20.63 -14.22
N LEU A 273 -17.26 -20.86 -14.93
CA LEU A 273 -16.16 -19.89 -15.06
C LEU A 273 -16.59 -18.65 -15.86
N ILE A 274 -17.36 -18.81 -16.94
CA ILE A 274 -17.92 -17.67 -17.69
C ILE A 274 -18.84 -16.85 -16.79
N LYS A 275 -19.68 -17.48 -15.97
CA LYS A 275 -20.52 -16.78 -14.99
C LYS A 275 -19.68 -16.01 -13.99
N GLU A 276 -18.63 -16.59 -13.42
CA GLU A 276 -17.74 -15.87 -12.50
C GLU A 276 -17.03 -14.68 -13.17
N ILE A 277 -16.45 -14.89 -14.35
CA ILE A 277 -15.76 -13.84 -15.10
C ILE A 277 -16.71 -12.68 -15.43
N THR A 278 -17.95 -12.97 -15.84
CA THR A 278 -18.95 -11.95 -16.20
C THR A 278 -19.51 -11.22 -14.98
N MET A 279 -19.62 -11.88 -13.82
CA MET A 279 -20.07 -11.22 -12.58
C MET A 279 -18.99 -10.27 -12.02
N PHE A 280 -17.77 -10.76 -11.82
CA PHE A 280 -16.70 -10.01 -11.14
C PHE A 280 -15.88 -9.10 -12.07
N LEU A 281 -15.79 -9.44 -13.37
CA LEU A 281 -14.95 -8.75 -14.35
C LEU A 281 -13.54 -8.44 -13.82
N PRO A 282 -12.67 -9.44 -13.55
CA PRO A 282 -11.40 -9.21 -12.85
C PRO A 282 -10.39 -8.34 -13.64
N TYR A 283 -10.48 -8.29 -14.97
CA TYR A 283 -9.51 -7.61 -15.82
C TYR A 283 -9.91 -6.18 -16.18
N PHE A 284 -8.91 -5.30 -16.30
CA PHE A 284 -9.14 -3.92 -16.73
C PHE A 284 -9.26 -3.78 -18.26
N SER A 285 -8.59 -4.66 -19.01
CA SER A 285 -8.61 -4.63 -20.48
C SER A 285 -9.79 -5.40 -21.07
N VAL A 286 -10.56 -4.74 -21.94
CA VAL A 286 -11.65 -5.36 -22.74
C VAL A 286 -11.15 -6.53 -23.56
N TYR A 287 -9.96 -6.38 -24.13
CA TYR A 287 -9.38 -7.35 -25.05
C TYR A 287 -9.05 -8.66 -24.34
N TYR A 288 -8.37 -8.58 -23.20
CA TYR A 288 -7.98 -9.76 -22.42
C TYR A 288 -9.20 -10.52 -21.90
N HIS A 289 -10.17 -9.78 -21.36
CA HIS A 289 -11.43 -10.34 -20.90
C HIS A 289 -12.18 -11.09 -22.01
N SER A 290 -12.25 -10.50 -23.20
CA SER A 290 -12.90 -11.11 -24.37
C SER A 290 -12.21 -12.40 -24.79
N ILE A 291 -10.87 -12.42 -24.76
CA ILE A 291 -10.09 -13.61 -25.08
C ILE A 291 -10.36 -14.74 -24.08
N ILE A 292 -10.38 -14.47 -22.77
CA ILE A 292 -10.61 -15.53 -21.78
C ILE A 292 -12.02 -16.10 -21.88
N ILE A 293 -13.04 -15.23 -22.01
CA ILE A 293 -14.43 -15.69 -22.21
C ILE A 293 -14.52 -16.54 -23.47
N LEU A 294 -13.90 -16.08 -24.57
CA LEU A 294 -13.90 -16.80 -25.83
C LEU A 294 -13.28 -18.20 -25.69
N ARG A 295 -12.16 -18.31 -24.96
CA ARG A 295 -11.47 -19.59 -24.74
C ARG A 295 -12.38 -20.60 -24.03
N LEU A 296 -12.98 -20.20 -22.91
CA LEU A 296 -13.87 -21.05 -22.13
C LEU A 296 -15.16 -21.37 -22.88
N TYR A 297 -15.70 -20.39 -23.61
CA TYR A 297 -16.90 -20.56 -24.42
C TYR A 297 -16.69 -21.60 -25.52
N LEU A 298 -15.57 -21.53 -26.26
CA LEU A 298 -15.26 -22.49 -27.31
C LEU A 298 -15.18 -23.92 -26.78
N ILE A 299 -14.58 -24.14 -25.60
CA ILE A 299 -14.53 -25.47 -24.97
C ILE A 299 -15.95 -25.96 -24.67
N GLY A 300 -16.78 -25.16 -23.99
CA GLY A 300 -18.15 -25.55 -23.66
C GLY A 300 -19.03 -25.76 -24.90
N PHE A 301 -18.86 -24.92 -25.92
CA PHE A 301 -19.59 -25.01 -27.19
C PHE A 301 -19.23 -26.27 -27.98
N ILE A 302 -17.93 -26.53 -28.16
CA ILE A 302 -17.46 -27.73 -28.87
C ILE A 302 -17.84 -29.00 -28.09
N SER A 303 -17.72 -28.98 -26.75
CA SER A 303 -18.20 -30.09 -25.90
C SER A 303 -19.70 -30.36 -26.09
N SER A 304 -20.51 -29.30 -26.23
CA SER A 304 -21.95 -29.43 -26.51
C SER A 304 -22.21 -30.02 -27.89
N ILE A 305 -21.42 -29.66 -28.91
CA ILE A 305 -21.53 -30.25 -30.24
C ILE A 305 -21.13 -31.73 -30.20
N PHE A 306 -20.07 -32.10 -29.48
CA PHE A 306 -19.69 -33.51 -29.32
C PHE A 306 -20.78 -34.32 -28.62
N LEU A 307 -21.40 -33.76 -27.57
CA LEU A 307 -22.52 -34.39 -26.88
C LEU A 307 -23.71 -34.59 -27.83
N LEU A 308 -24.10 -33.56 -28.59
CA LEU A 308 -25.16 -33.65 -29.61
C LEU A 308 -24.83 -34.68 -30.69
N GLY A 309 -23.59 -34.72 -31.15
CA GLY A 309 -23.12 -35.68 -32.15
C GLY A 309 -23.13 -37.12 -31.66
N SER A 310 -22.83 -37.33 -30.37
CA SER A 310 -22.96 -38.65 -29.73
C SER A 310 -24.42 -39.10 -29.65
N LEU A 311 -25.35 -38.18 -29.35
CA LEU A 311 -26.79 -38.45 -29.34
C LEU A 311 -27.37 -38.71 -30.74
N MET A 312 -26.84 -38.04 -31.76
CA MET A 312 -27.24 -38.23 -33.17
C MET A 312 -26.54 -39.42 -33.84
N ASP A 313 -25.53 -40.01 -33.18
CA ASP A 313 -24.65 -41.05 -33.71
C ASP A 313 -24.13 -40.73 -35.13
N ASN A 314 -23.57 -39.52 -35.32
CA ASN A 314 -23.09 -39.08 -36.64
C ASN A 314 -21.89 -38.12 -36.55
N SER A 315 -20.71 -38.59 -36.98
CA SER A 315 -19.48 -37.78 -36.99
C SER A 315 -19.50 -36.60 -37.97
N LEU A 316 -20.24 -36.69 -39.08
CA LEU A 316 -20.31 -35.64 -40.10
C LEU A 316 -21.07 -34.42 -39.60
N ALA A 317 -22.10 -34.64 -38.77
CA ALA A 317 -22.83 -33.56 -38.11
C ALA A 317 -21.89 -32.76 -37.20
N ILE A 318 -21.03 -33.43 -36.42
CA ILE A 318 -20.05 -32.78 -35.53
C ILE A 318 -19.11 -31.86 -36.33
N SER A 319 -18.47 -32.39 -37.38
CA SER A 319 -17.51 -31.63 -38.19
C SER A 319 -18.15 -30.40 -38.85
N ILE A 320 -19.35 -30.54 -39.41
CA ILE A 320 -20.07 -29.42 -40.05
C ILE A 320 -20.45 -28.36 -39.01
N LEU A 321 -20.96 -28.76 -37.85
CA LEU A 321 -21.37 -27.83 -36.80
C LEU A 321 -20.16 -27.06 -36.25
N VAL A 322 -18.99 -27.70 -36.07
CA VAL A 322 -17.77 -27.02 -35.61
C VAL A 322 -17.26 -26.03 -36.67
N ILE A 323 -17.20 -26.43 -37.95
CA ILE A 323 -16.67 -25.59 -39.03
C ILE A 323 -17.56 -24.38 -39.32
N ILE A 324 -18.89 -24.56 -39.30
CA ILE A 324 -19.85 -23.50 -39.65
C ILE A 324 -20.25 -22.67 -38.43
N LEU A 325 -20.71 -23.31 -37.35
CA LEU A 325 -21.23 -22.59 -36.19
C LEU A 325 -20.12 -22.08 -35.27
N GLY A 326 -18.95 -22.72 -35.25
CA GLY A 326 -17.79 -22.28 -34.47
C GLY A 326 -17.45 -20.81 -34.77
N PRO A 327 -17.05 -20.45 -36.00
CA PRO A 327 -16.70 -19.07 -36.35
C PRO A 327 -17.82 -18.05 -36.12
N LEU A 328 -19.08 -18.42 -36.40
CA LEU A 328 -20.23 -17.54 -36.17
C LEU A 328 -20.45 -17.25 -34.67
N SER A 329 -20.28 -18.27 -33.83
CA SER A 329 -20.42 -18.16 -32.38
C SER A 329 -19.35 -17.26 -31.73
N VAL A 330 -18.12 -17.25 -32.29
CA VAL A 330 -17.04 -16.36 -31.86
C VAL A 330 -17.41 -14.88 -32.04
N LEU A 331 -18.06 -14.52 -33.16
CA LEU A 331 -18.48 -13.14 -33.39
C LEU A 331 -19.51 -12.69 -32.34
N PHE A 332 -20.46 -13.55 -32.00
CA PHE A 332 -21.48 -13.27 -31.00
C PHE A 332 -20.88 -13.05 -29.60
N ILE A 333 -19.99 -13.94 -29.16
CA ILE A 333 -19.42 -13.86 -27.81
C ILE A 333 -18.50 -12.64 -27.64
N VAL A 334 -17.77 -12.25 -28.69
CA VAL A 334 -16.94 -11.04 -28.67
C VAL A 334 -17.80 -9.77 -28.61
N GLN A 335 -18.93 -9.72 -29.33
CA GLN A 335 -19.85 -8.59 -29.21
C GLN A 335 -20.49 -8.53 -27.81
N PHE A 336 -20.85 -9.68 -27.25
CA PHE A 336 -21.38 -9.80 -25.89
C PHE A 336 -20.39 -9.31 -24.83
N SER A 337 -19.11 -9.71 -24.90
CA SER A 337 -18.08 -9.27 -23.94
C SER A 337 -17.83 -7.77 -24.01
N VAL A 338 -17.83 -7.19 -25.22
CA VAL A 338 -17.72 -5.73 -25.41
C VAL A 338 -18.93 -5.00 -24.85
N ALA A 339 -20.15 -5.52 -25.06
CA ALA A 339 -21.37 -4.92 -24.53
C ALA A 339 -21.38 -4.92 -22.99
N LEU A 340 -20.97 -6.03 -22.36
CA LEU A 340 -20.85 -6.14 -20.90
C LEU A 340 -19.91 -5.09 -20.30
N GLN A 341 -18.74 -4.87 -20.91
CA GLN A 341 -17.81 -3.87 -20.38
C GLN A 341 -18.27 -2.43 -20.59
N LYS A 342 -19.06 -2.15 -21.63
CA LYS A 342 -19.66 -0.82 -21.81
C LYS A 342 -20.68 -0.47 -20.73
N GLN A 343 -21.21 -1.46 -20.02
CA GLN A 343 -22.13 -1.27 -18.89
C GLN A 343 -21.40 -0.95 -17.57
N ILE A 344 -20.06 -0.97 -17.53
CA ILE A 344 -19.33 -0.48 -16.35
C ILE A 344 -19.61 1.02 -16.23
N ASN A 345 -20.19 1.41 -15.09
CA ASN A 345 -20.58 2.78 -14.80
C ASN A 345 -19.37 3.72 -14.92
N LYS A 346 -19.57 4.83 -15.65
CA LYS A 346 -18.57 5.90 -15.73
C LYS A 346 -18.64 6.86 -14.54
N CYS A 347 -19.71 6.77 -13.75
CA CYS A 347 -19.99 7.64 -12.63
C CYS A 347 -19.68 6.92 -11.31
N ILE A 348 -19.13 7.68 -10.36
CA ILE A 348 -18.88 7.21 -8.99
C ILE A 348 -20.25 6.97 -8.33
N PRO A 349 -20.45 5.84 -7.62
CA PRO A 349 -21.73 5.54 -6.99
C PRO A 349 -22.08 6.59 -5.93
N GLU A 350 -23.31 7.09 -5.97
CA GLU A 350 -23.84 8.03 -4.97
C GLU A 350 -24.30 7.30 -3.69
N ASN A 351 -24.74 6.04 -3.82
CA ASN A 351 -25.22 5.22 -2.71
C ASN A 351 -24.30 4.01 -2.47
N LEU A 352 -23.55 4.03 -1.36
CA LEU A 352 -22.63 2.94 -1.00
C LEU A 352 -23.33 1.75 -0.32
N ALA A 353 -24.58 1.93 0.14
CA ALA A 353 -25.35 0.86 0.78
C ALA A 353 -25.65 -0.31 -0.18
N GLU A 354 -25.72 -0.03 -1.49
CA GLU A 354 -25.97 -1.04 -2.53
C GLU A 354 -24.74 -1.90 -2.84
N ILE A 355 -23.56 -1.50 -2.36
CA ILE A 355 -22.31 -2.19 -2.63
C ILE A 355 -22.11 -3.29 -1.58
N ASN A 356 -22.23 -4.55 -2.01
CA ASN A 356 -22.18 -5.71 -1.12
C ASN A 356 -20.76 -6.25 -0.93
N SER A 357 -19.89 -6.11 -1.91
CA SER A 357 -18.53 -6.64 -1.88
C SER A 357 -17.46 -5.62 -2.26
N GLN A 358 -16.22 -5.86 -1.82
CA GLN A 358 -15.05 -5.08 -2.24
C GLN A 358 -14.83 -5.08 -3.76
N TYR A 359 -15.26 -6.15 -4.45
CA TYR A 359 -15.13 -6.28 -5.88
C TYR A 359 -16.16 -5.40 -6.61
N ASP A 360 -17.36 -5.28 -6.04
CA ASP A 360 -18.37 -4.35 -6.56
C ASP A 360 -17.93 -2.89 -6.36
N LEU A 361 -17.29 -2.60 -5.21
CA LEU A 361 -16.69 -1.29 -4.96
C LEU A 361 -15.62 -0.97 -6.03
N GLU A 362 -14.65 -1.86 -6.22
CA GLU A 362 -13.60 -1.67 -7.22
C GLU A 362 -14.19 -1.52 -8.63
N LYS A 363 -15.15 -2.36 -9.01
CA LYS A 363 -15.84 -2.28 -10.31
C LYS A 363 -16.54 -0.94 -10.51
N SER A 364 -17.16 -0.40 -9.47
CA SER A 364 -17.83 0.91 -9.51
C SER A 364 -16.86 2.09 -9.65
N LEU A 365 -15.66 1.98 -9.05
CA LEU A 365 -14.62 3.02 -9.10
C LEU A 365 -13.64 2.86 -10.27
N ARG A 366 -13.62 1.69 -10.92
CA ARG A 366 -12.60 1.28 -11.89
C ARG A 366 -12.37 2.31 -12.99
N TYR A 367 -13.44 2.88 -13.54
CA TYR A 367 -13.32 3.89 -14.59
C TYR A 367 -12.48 5.09 -14.13
N ALA A 368 -12.76 5.60 -12.93
CA ALA A 368 -12.03 6.73 -12.33
C ALA A 368 -10.58 6.36 -11.96
N LEU A 369 -10.35 5.13 -11.48
CA LEU A 369 -9.02 4.62 -11.14
C LEU A 369 -8.13 4.41 -12.39
N CYS A 370 -8.71 3.99 -13.52
CA CYS A 370 -7.99 3.77 -14.77
C CYS A 370 -7.82 5.04 -15.63
N SER A 371 -8.70 6.05 -15.47
CA SER A 371 -8.64 7.30 -16.24
C SER A 371 -7.55 8.27 -15.75
N ASN A 372 -6.92 8.00 -14.60
CA ASN A 372 -6.05 8.92 -13.87
C ASN A 372 -6.75 10.25 -13.55
N ASP A 373 -8.03 10.19 -13.22
CA ASP A 373 -8.80 11.37 -12.85
C ASP A 373 -8.31 11.92 -11.49
N THR A 374 -7.78 13.14 -11.53
CA THR A 374 -7.35 13.89 -10.33
C THR A 374 -8.41 14.86 -9.81
N GLU A 375 -9.44 15.18 -10.61
CA GLU A 375 -10.49 16.13 -10.22
C GLU A 375 -11.37 15.53 -9.11
N ASN A 376 -11.69 14.24 -9.23
CA ASN A 376 -12.51 13.51 -8.27
C ASN A 376 -11.72 12.86 -7.12
N LYS A 377 -10.46 13.26 -6.90
CA LYS A 377 -9.55 12.70 -5.87
C LYS A 377 -10.21 12.54 -4.50
N ASN A 378 -10.85 13.61 -4.01
CA ASN A 378 -11.46 13.62 -2.67
C ASN A 378 -12.61 12.61 -2.57
N GLN A 379 -13.43 12.50 -3.63
CA GLN A 379 -14.58 11.61 -3.67
C GLN A 379 -14.15 10.15 -3.75
N ILE A 380 -13.11 9.82 -4.51
CA ILE A 380 -12.57 8.45 -4.62
C ILE A 380 -11.99 8.00 -3.28
N ILE A 381 -11.16 8.83 -2.65
CA ILE A 381 -10.58 8.51 -1.35
C ILE A 381 -11.67 8.38 -0.29
N SER A 382 -12.63 9.33 -0.23
CA SER A 382 -13.72 9.25 0.75
C SER A 382 -14.56 8.00 0.55
N THR A 383 -14.80 7.58 -0.69
CA THR A 383 -15.57 6.37 -1.00
C THR A 383 -14.89 5.10 -0.46
N PHE A 384 -13.57 4.95 -0.67
CA PHE A 384 -12.83 3.82 -0.09
C PHE A 384 -12.90 3.83 1.45
N GLU A 385 -12.85 5.01 2.06
CA GLU A 385 -12.84 5.16 3.52
C GLU A 385 -14.20 4.88 4.14
N ILE A 386 -15.28 5.44 3.57
CA ILE A 386 -16.65 5.18 4.03
C ILE A 386 -16.94 3.68 3.96
N PHE A 387 -16.62 3.03 2.82
CA PHE A 387 -16.82 1.59 2.68
C PHE A 387 -16.01 0.77 3.69
N PHE A 388 -14.76 1.16 3.97
CA PHE A 388 -13.92 0.51 4.98
C PHE A 388 -14.51 0.61 6.40
N ILE A 389 -15.12 1.75 6.73
CA ILE A 389 -15.75 2.00 8.02
C ILE A 389 -17.07 1.19 8.13
N GLU A 390 -17.97 1.31 7.16
CA GLU A 390 -19.30 0.71 7.18
C GLU A 390 -19.27 -0.83 7.20
N LYS A 391 -18.34 -1.46 6.45
CA LYS A 391 -18.32 -2.93 6.33
C LYS A 391 -17.60 -3.66 7.46
N GLY A 392 -16.95 -2.95 8.39
CA GLY A 392 -16.43 -3.44 9.68
C GLY A 392 -15.72 -4.81 9.69
N VAL A 393 -16.50 -5.89 9.66
CA VAL A 393 -16.08 -7.30 9.74
C VAL A 393 -15.58 -7.86 8.38
N ASN A 394 -16.03 -7.31 7.24
CA ASN A 394 -15.69 -7.80 5.89
C ASN A 394 -14.61 -6.95 5.20
N ARG A 395 -13.64 -6.43 5.96
CA ARG A 395 -12.55 -5.60 5.43
C ARG A 395 -11.52 -6.48 4.71
N SER A 396 -11.06 -6.02 3.53
CA SER A 396 -10.02 -6.71 2.79
C SER A 396 -8.75 -5.89 2.64
N LYS A 397 -7.62 -6.60 2.71
CA LYS A 397 -6.29 -6.03 2.44
C LYS A 397 -6.17 -5.48 1.02
N LEU A 398 -6.79 -6.13 0.03
CA LEU A 398 -6.72 -5.69 -1.37
C LEU A 398 -7.34 -4.30 -1.57
N GLN A 399 -8.45 -4.00 -0.89
CA GLN A 399 -9.07 -2.67 -0.94
C GLN A 399 -8.10 -1.58 -0.48
N VAL A 400 -7.39 -1.81 0.63
CA VAL A 400 -6.40 -0.87 1.16
C VAL A 400 -5.23 -0.72 0.20
N ILE A 401 -4.79 -1.81 -0.43
CA ILE A 401 -3.71 -1.80 -1.42
C ILE A 401 -4.12 -1.04 -2.69
N TRP A 402 -5.35 -1.19 -3.18
CA TRP A 402 -5.86 -0.40 -4.32
C TRP A 402 -5.86 1.10 -4.00
N ALA A 403 -6.35 1.50 -2.82
CA ALA A 403 -6.32 2.88 -2.37
C ALA A 403 -4.89 3.43 -2.24
N ALA A 404 -3.96 2.64 -1.70
CA ALA A 404 -2.55 3.03 -1.56
C ALA A 404 -1.86 3.18 -2.94
N ASN A 405 -2.11 2.26 -3.87
CA ASN A 405 -1.56 2.35 -5.23
C ASN A 405 -2.11 3.56 -5.99
N TYR A 406 -3.39 3.90 -5.84
CA TYR A 406 -3.96 5.13 -6.40
C TYR A 406 -3.26 6.38 -5.85
N CYS A 407 -3.04 6.44 -4.52
CA CYS A 407 -2.32 7.55 -3.90
C CYS A 407 -0.86 7.65 -4.38
N LEU A 408 -0.17 6.51 -4.51
CA LEU A 408 1.24 6.47 -4.88
C LEU A 408 1.47 6.84 -6.34
N PHE A 409 0.71 6.25 -7.26
CA PHE A 409 1.00 6.35 -8.70
C PHE A 409 0.16 7.39 -9.43
N THR A 410 -1.12 7.53 -9.08
CA THR A 410 -2.01 8.51 -9.73
C THR A 410 -1.86 9.89 -9.08
N LEU A 411 -1.88 9.96 -7.74
CA LEU A 411 -1.76 11.23 -7.01
C LEU A 411 -0.32 11.65 -6.73
N LYS A 412 0.66 10.73 -6.87
CA LYS A 412 2.08 10.96 -6.58
C LYS A 412 2.35 11.40 -5.13
N GLU A 413 1.52 10.96 -4.19
CA GLU A 413 1.63 11.26 -2.76
C GLU A 413 2.01 10.01 -1.97
N ALA A 414 3.32 9.74 -1.86
CA ALA A 414 3.84 8.56 -1.16
C ALA A 414 3.47 8.54 0.34
N SER A 415 3.46 9.69 1.00
CA SER A 415 3.10 9.81 2.42
C SER A 415 1.63 9.44 2.65
N LEU A 416 0.73 9.85 1.75
CA LEU A 416 -0.68 9.47 1.80
C LEU A 416 -0.86 7.97 1.57
N ALA A 417 -0.17 7.40 0.58
CA ALA A 417 -0.17 5.96 0.33
C ALA A 417 0.27 5.17 1.57
N LYS A 418 1.30 5.64 2.28
CA LYS A 418 1.80 5.05 3.53
C LYS A 418 0.76 5.08 4.66
N ILE A 419 0.00 6.18 4.79
CA ILE A 419 -1.11 6.30 5.74
C ILE A 419 -2.20 5.28 5.41
N LYS A 420 -2.64 5.21 4.15
CA LYS A 420 -3.68 4.25 3.74
C LYS A 420 -3.21 2.82 4.01
N LEU A 421 -1.98 2.48 3.65
CA LEU A 421 -1.42 1.13 3.82
C LEU A 421 -1.31 0.69 5.30
N SER A 422 -1.09 1.62 6.23
CA SER A 422 -1.00 1.28 7.67
C SER A 422 -2.25 0.60 8.23
N LYS A 423 -3.41 0.82 7.60
CA LYS A 423 -4.70 0.21 8.00
C LYS A 423 -4.73 -1.31 7.85
N ILE A 424 -3.81 -1.91 7.09
CA ILE A 424 -3.70 -3.36 6.94
C ILE A 424 -3.51 -4.07 8.29
N LYS A 425 -2.87 -3.44 9.28
CA LYS A 425 -2.70 -4.02 10.63
C LYS A 425 -4.02 -4.33 11.34
N GLN A 426 -5.09 -3.63 10.97
CA GLN A 426 -6.43 -3.82 11.53
C GLN A 426 -7.17 -5.00 10.89
N ILE A 427 -6.59 -5.66 9.89
CA ILE A 427 -7.22 -6.69 9.06
C ILE A 427 -6.51 -8.03 9.26
N SER A 428 -7.25 -9.06 9.67
CA SER A 428 -6.73 -10.41 9.94
C SER A 428 -6.69 -11.34 8.71
N ASP A 429 -6.97 -10.85 7.51
CA ASP A 429 -7.03 -11.65 6.27
C ASP A 429 -5.73 -12.43 5.99
N TRP A 430 -5.89 -13.71 5.64
CA TRP A 430 -4.79 -14.64 5.34
C TRP A 430 -4.68 -14.96 3.84
N SER A 431 -4.75 -13.94 2.97
CA SER A 431 -4.55 -14.12 1.52
C SER A 431 -3.08 -13.94 1.13
N LEU A 432 -2.51 -14.94 0.44
CA LEU A 432 -1.15 -14.90 -0.07
C LEU A 432 -0.96 -13.77 -1.10
N GLU A 433 -1.89 -13.62 -2.06
CA GLU A 433 -1.95 -12.50 -3.01
C GLU A 433 -1.80 -11.16 -2.30
N ALA A 434 -2.67 -10.85 -1.32
CA ALA A 434 -2.62 -9.53 -0.68
C ALA A 434 -1.34 -9.32 0.13
N ALA A 435 -0.75 -10.37 0.73
CA ALA A 435 0.53 -10.24 1.43
C ALA A 435 1.69 -9.94 0.47
N TYR A 436 1.67 -10.53 -0.73
CA TYR A 436 2.65 -10.25 -1.78
C TYR A 436 2.46 -8.85 -2.36
N GLN A 437 1.22 -8.45 -2.61
CA GLN A 437 0.89 -7.11 -3.11
C GLN A 437 1.17 -6.01 -2.06
N GLU A 438 0.99 -6.29 -0.77
CA GLU A 438 1.43 -5.44 0.33
C GLU A 438 2.95 -5.26 0.30
N TYR A 439 3.71 -6.34 0.11
CA TYR A 439 5.17 -6.28 -0.02
C TYR A 439 5.59 -5.39 -1.19
N ILE A 440 5.03 -5.60 -2.38
CA ILE A 440 5.28 -4.76 -3.56
C ILE A 440 4.98 -3.28 -3.26
N CYS A 441 3.81 -3.00 -2.67
CA CYS A 441 3.38 -1.65 -2.35
C CYS A 441 4.36 -0.98 -1.36
N LYS A 442 4.76 -1.69 -0.29
CA LYS A 442 5.76 -1.20 0.68
C LYS A 442 7.09 -0.87 0.02
N THR A 443 7.58 -1.72 -0.88
CA THR A 443 8.84 -1.47 -1.58
C THR A 443 8.75 -0.30 -2.56
N ASN A 444 7.64 -0.15 -3.26
CA ASN A 444 7.44 1.02 -4.13
C ASN A 444 7.39 2.32 -3.34
N ILE A 445 6.71 2.33 -2.18
CA ILE A 445 6.66 3.50 -1.28
C ILE A 445 8.06 3.84 -0.76
N SER A 446 8.88 2.84 -0.41
CA SER A 446 10.24 3.10 0.07
C SER A 446 11.17 3.66 -1.01
N ASN A 447 10.91 3.36 -2.28
CA ASN A 447 11.67 3.85 -3.42
C ASN A 447 11.16 5.21 -3.94
N ALA A 448 9.96 5.63 -3.54
CA ALA A 448 9.37 6.89 -3.97
C ALA A 448 9.97 8.09 -3.21
N ASN A 449 9.91 9.26 -3.84
CA ASN A 449 10.29 10.51 -3.18
C ASN A 449 9.32 10.79 -2.02
N LEU A 450 9.80 10.59 -0.80
CA LEU A 450 9.04 10.86 0.42
C LEU A 450 8.95 12.36 0.69
N SER A 451 7.82 12.80 1.25
CA SER A 451 7.69 14.18 1.74
C SER A 451 8.70 14.46 2.84
N GLU A 452 9.04 15.74 3.04
CA GLU A 452 10.02 16.16 4.06
C GLU A 452 9.64 15.64 5.46
N GLY A 453 8.34 15.66 5.81
CA GLY A 453 7.85 15.11 7.08
C GLY A 453 8.06 13.60 7.21
N SER A 454 7.89 12.83 6.13
CA SER A 454 8.19 11.39 6.15
C SER A 454 9.70 11.10 6.13
N GLN A 455 10.51 11.97 5.54
CA GLN A 455 11.96 11.88 5.63
C GLN A 455 12.42 12.12 7.08
N TYR A 456 11.88 13.16 7.72
CA TYR A 456 12.13 13.46 9.12
C TYR A 456 11.70 12.31 10.04
N SER A 457 10.56 11.67 9.79
CA SER A 457 10.11 10.53 10.60
C SER A 457 11.07 9.33 10.52
N ASN A 458 11.62 9.07 9.33
CA ASN A 458 12.61 7.99 9.13
C ASN A 458 13.96 8.35 9.78
N TYR A 459 14.38 9.61 9.63
CA TYR A 459 15.54 10.16 10.32
C TYR A 459 15.42 9.99 11.83
N PHE A 460 14.29 10.41 12.42
CA PHE A 460 14.03 10.34 13.85
C PHE A 460 14.13 8.91 14.41
N LEU A 461 13.59 7.92 13.70
CA LEU A 461 13.71 6.51 14.11
C LEU A 461 15.17 6.03 14.13
N GLN A 462 15.91 6.28 13.05
CA GLN A 462 17.31 5.86 12.94
C GLN A 462 18.18 6.58 13.97
N PHE A 463 17.98 7.89 14.10
CA PHE A 463 18.68 8.74 15.04
C PHE A 463 18.49 8.28 16.49
N ASN A 464 17.27 7.94 16.90
CA ASN A 464 17.02 7.43 18.26
C ASN A 464 17.69 6.08 18.54
N ILE A 465 17.77 5.19 17.55
CA ILE A 465 18.47 3.91 17.70
C ILE A 465 19.97 4.16 17.89
N ILE A 466 20.55 5.04 17.06
CA ILE A 466 21.96 5.41 17.14
C ILE A 466 22.27 6.07 18.48
N LYS A 467 21.47 7.06 18.88
CA LYS A 467 21.61 7.76 20.17
C LYS A 467 21.55 6.81 21.36
N LYS A 468 20.61 5.87 21.41
CA LYS A 468 20.55 4.85 22.47
C LYS A 468 21.78 3.95 22.49
N THR A 469 22.28 3.58 21.31
CA THR A 469 23.49 2.77 21.20
C THR A 469 24.72 3.55 21.69
N ASP A 470 24.78 4.85 21.40
CA ASP A 470 25.83 5.77 21.87
C ASP A 470 25.79 5.95 23.40
N GLU A 471 24.60 6.07 23.99
CA GLU A 471 24.40 6.09 25.44
C GLU A 471 24.87 4.78 26.10
N ILE A 472 24.61 3.62 25.47
CA ILE A 472 25.09 2.31 25.92
C ILE A 472 26.62 2.26 25.85
N LEU A 473 27.23 2.71 24.74
CA LEU A 473 28.68 2.79 24.60
C LEU A 473 29.29 3.65 25.71
N CYS A 474 28.74 4.84 25.96
CA CYS A 474 29.19 5.73 27.03
C CYS A 474 29.12 5.05 28.40
N THR A 475 28.04 4.30 28.67
CA THR A 475 27.88 3.52 29.90
C THR A 475 28.91 2.39 29.99
N ASN A 476 29.18 1.70 28.89
CA ASN A 476 30.19 0.64 28.81
C ASN A 476 31.61 1.19 29.02
N LEU A 477 31.93 2.36 28.46
CA LEU A 477 33.19 3.07 28.67
C LEU A 477 33.36 3.48 30.14
N LEU A 478 32.32 4.06 30.75
CA LEU A 478 32.33 4.40 32.19
C LEU A 478 32.54 3.16 33.06
N ASN A 479 31.85 2.06 32.75
CA ASN A 479 32.01 0.79 33.46
C ASN A 479 33.44 0.24 33.28
N PHE A 480 34.00 0.30 32.08
CA PHE A 480 35.37 -0.10 31.79
C PHE A 480 36.38 0.73 32.60
N TRP A 481 36.26 2.06 32.60
CA TRP A 481 37.12 2.94 33.39
C TRP A 481 36.96 2.73 34.89
N SER A 482 35.72 2.50 35.38
CA SER A 482 35.48 2.21 36.80
C SER A 482 36.11 0.90 37.24
N GLU A 483 36.13 -0.12 36.37
CA GLU A 483 36.77 -1.40 36.62
C GLU A 483 38.29 -1.27 36.63
N ILE A 484 38.87 -0.47 35.72
CA ILE A 484 40.31 -0.13 35.73
C ILE A 484 40.67 0.59 37.03
N ALA A 485 39.84 1.54 37.47
CA ALA A 485 40.07 2.34 38.66
C ALA A 485 39.76 1.57 39.97
N SER A 486 39.22 0.36 39.88
CA SER A 486 38.91 -0.45 41.05
C SER A 486 40.17 -0.96 41.76
N SER A 487 40.06 -1.23 43.06
CA SER A 487 41.21 -1.71 43.85
C SER A 487 41.69 -3.11 43.45
N ILE A 488 40.85 -3.91 42.80
CA ILE A 488 41.17 -5.26 42.30
C ILE A 488 40.51 -5.46 40.92
N PRO A 489 41.15 -4.98 39.83
CA PRO A 489 40.57 -5.04 38.49
C PRO A 489 40.44 -6.49 37.99
N ASN A 490 39.26 -6.85 37.46
CA ASN A 490 39.05 -8.14 36.82
C ASN A 490 39.45 -8.09 35.33
N LEU A 491 40.62 -8.64 35.00
CA LEU A 491 41.15 -8.68 33.63
C LEU A 491 40.21 -9.33 32.61
N HIS A 492 39.49 -10.40 32.99
CA HIS A 492 38.55 -11.06 32.09
C HIS A 492 37.34 -10.18 31.78
N LYS A 493 36.84 -9.44 32.78
CA LYS A 493 35.73 -8.48 32.61
C LYS A 493 36.17 -7.29 31.75
N LEU A 494 37.39 -6.80 31.94
CA LEU A 494 37.98 -5.75 31.12
C LEU A 494 38.12 -6.19 29.65
N GLN A 495 38.65 -7.39 29.40
CA GLN A 495 38.81 -7.90 28.03
C GLN A 495 37.46 -8.09 27.32
N LYS A 496 36.45 -8.59 28.03
CA LYS A 496 35.09 -8.71 27.49
C LYS A 496 34.50 -7.34 27.16
N ASN A 497 34.62 -6.37 28.07
CA ASN A 497 34.13 -5.01 27.83
C ASN A 497 34.86 -4.33 26.68
N LEU A 498 36.18 -4.53 26.55
CA LEU A 498 36.98 -3.94 25.49
C LEU A 498 36.55 -4.43 24.10
N ASN A 499 36.30 -5.74 23.93
CA ASN A 499 35.79 -6.27 22.67
C ASN A 499 34.39 -5.72 22.32
N LEU A 500 33.50 -5.59 23.32
CA LEU A 500 32.17 -5.01 23.13
C LEU A 500 32.26 -3.53 22.72
N ILE A 501 33.13 -2.76 23.38
CA ILE A 501 33.35 -1.34 23.07
C ILE A 501 33.90 -1.17 21.65
N ASP A 502 34.85 -2.00 21.22
CA ASP A 502 35.42 -1.92 19.87
C ASP A 502 34.37 -2.21 18.79
N GLU A 503 33.54 -3.26 18.98
CA GLU A 503 32.42 -3.56 18.10
C GLU A 503 31.39 -2.42 18.04
N GLU A 504 31.04 -1.83 19.18
CA GLU A 504 30.11 -0.70 19.29
C GLU A 504 30.65 0.56 18.61
N ILE A 505 31.94 0.88 18.76
CA ILE A 505 32.60 2.02 18.10
C ILE A 505 32.56 1.85 16.57
N LEU A 506 32.94 0.68 16.05
CA LEU A 506 32.92 0.40 14.62
C LEU A 506 31.50 0.49 14.04
N PHE A 507 30.52 -0.03 14.76
CA PHE A 507 29.11 0.05 14.39
C PHE A 507 28.61 1.49 14.37
N LEU A 508 28.81 2.25 15.45
CA LEU A 508 28.36 3.65 15.56
C LEU A 508 29.00 4.55 14.50
N ASN A 509 30.29 4.39 14.24
CA ASN A 509 30.99 5.16 13.20
C ASN A 509 30.34 4.94 11.82
N LYS A 510 30.04 3.68 11.48
CA LYS A 510 29.36 3.32 10.24
C LYS A 510 27.94 3.90 10.18
N GLU A 511 27.17 3.76 11.25
CA GLU A 511 25.78 4.20 11.28
C GLU A 511 25.63 5.72 11.27
N TYR A 512 26.45 6.46 12.03
CA TYR A 512 26.48 7.92 11.95
C TYR A 512 26.90 8.41 10.56
N SER A 513 27.90 7.77 9.94
CA SER A 513 28.31 8.09 8.57
C SER A 513 27.14 7.87 7.59
N ASN A 514 26.46 6.73 7.68
CA ASN A 514 25.29 6.42 6.85
C ASN A 514 24.14 7.42 7.07
N LEU A 515 23.87 7.80 8.32
CA LEU A 515 22.80 8.74 8.67
C LEU A 515 23.07 10.14 8.09
N ASN A 516 24.31 10.64 8.23
CA ASN A 516 24.70 11.95 7.72
C ASN A 516 24.83 11.99 6.19
N LEU A 517 25.11 10.86 5.54
CA LEU A 517 25.03 10.76 4.07
C LEU A 517 23.58 10.86 3.57
N LYS A 518 22.62 10.28 4.31
CA LYS A 518 21.19 10.30 3.95
C LYS A 518 20.52 11.63 4.30
N PHE A 519 20.87 12.22 5.44
CA PHE A 519 20.25 13.44 5.98
C PHE A 519 21.31 14.51 6.27
N PRO A 520 21.95 15.07 5.22
CA PRO A 520 23.07 16.01 5.39
C PRO A 520 22.67 17.33 6.06
N ASN A 521 21.39 17.67 6.05
CA ASN A 521 20.88 18.92 6.63
C ASN A 521 20.54 18.81 8.11
N SER A 522 20.69 17.64 8.74
CA SER A 522 20.45 17.48 10.18
C SER A 522 21.65 17.98 10.98
N ARG A 523 21.48 19.13 11.63
CA ARG A 523 22.49 19.71 12.53
C ARG A 523 22.73 18.84 13.77
N GLU A 524 21.66 18.32 14.38
CA GLU A 524 21.76 17.49 15.60
C GLU A 524 22.57 16.21 15.36
N SER A 525 22.32 15.51 14.25
CA SER A 525 23.06 14.30 13.86
C SER A 525 24.53 14.58 13.56
N LEU A 526 24.83 15.67 12.87
CA LEU A 526 26.20 16.08 12.59
C LEU A 526 26.95 16.50 13.85
N ALA A 527 26.27 17.16 14.81
CA ALA A 527 26.85 17.56 16.07
C ALA A 527 27.25 16.35 16.94
N LEU A 528 26.35 15.36 17.07
CA LEU A 528 26.67 14.13 17.80
C LEU A 528 27.77 13.33 17.10
N TYR A 529 27.74 13.22 15.77
CA TYR A 529 28.80 12.53 15.05
C TYR A 529 30.16 13.23 15.19
N TYR A 530 30.18 14.56 15.17
CA TYR A 530 31.38 15.35 15.44
C TYR A 530 31.93 15.08 16.83
N SER A 531 31.10 15.12 17.88
CA SER A 531 31.52 14.84 19.26
C SER A 531 31.99 13.40 19.41
N PHE A 532 31.27 12.42 18.87
CA PHE A 532 31.69 11.02 18.87
C PHE A 532 33.08 10.83 18.23
N ILE A 533 33.29 11.42 17.04
CA ILE A 533 34.58 11.29 16.34
C ILE A 533 35.71 11.97 17.12
N LYS A 534 35.47 13.17 17.65
CA LYS A 534 36.45 13.97 18.36
C LYS A 534 36.81 13.38 19.73
N ASP A 535 35.81 13.00 20.50
CA ASP A 535 35.94 12.69 21.93
C ASP A 535 36.15 11.20 22.19
N ILE A 536 35.62 10.31 21.33
CA ILE A 536 35.73 8.85 21.48
C ILE A 536 36.81 8.28 20.55
N THR A 537 36.74 8.54 19.24
CA THR A 537 37.68 7.94 18.28
C THR A 537 38.98 8.72 18.09
N TYR A 538 38.98 10.01 18.44
CA TYR A 538 40.09 10.94 18.30
C TYR A 538 40.68 11.05 16.87
N ASP A 539 39.83 10.94 15.83
CA ASP A 539 40.23 11.13 14.42
C ASP A 539 40.21 12.63 14.06
N SER A 540 41.37 13.28 14.18
CA SER A 540 41.51 14.74 14.03
C SER A 540 41.15 15.25 12.64
N GLU A 541 41.43 14.49 11.58
CA GLU A 541 41.15 14.93 10.21
C GLU A 541 39.65 14.92 9.94
N LYS A 542 38.96 13.82 10.31
CA LYS A 542 37.50 13.73 10.16
C LYS A 542 36.77 14.71 11.05
N SER A 543 37.24 14.95 12.28
CA SER A 543 36.60 15.92 13.18
C SER A 543 36.63 17.33 12.59
N ILE A 544 37.75 17.75 11.99
CA ILE A 544 37.87 19.07 11.35
C ILE A 544 36.89 19.19 10.17
N LEU A 545 36.76 18.15 9.34
CA LEU A 545 35.85 18.14 8.21
C LEU A 545 34.38 18.24 8.64
N LEU A 546 33.98 17.50 9.68
CA LEU A 546 32.63 17.56 10.24
C LEU A 546 32.36 18.92 10.88
N GLU A 547 33.33 19.51 11.56
CA GLU A 547 33.21 20.85 12.14
C GLU A 547 33.01 21.92 11.07
N MET A 548 33.76 21.86 9.97
CA MET A 548 33.57 22.78 8.83
C MET A 548 32.17 22.65 8.23
N LYS A 549 31.66 21.41 8.08
CA LYS A 549 30.28 21.17 7.61
C LYS A 549 29.23 21.74 8.57
N LEU A 550 29.41 21.56 9.87
CA LEU A 550 28.50 22.07 10.90
C LEU A 550 28.47 23.61 10.87
N ARG A 551 29.63 24.26 10.78
CA ARG A 551 29.71 25.74 10.63
C ARG A 551 29.08 26.24 9.33
N ALA A 552 29.20 25.49 8.23
CA ALA A 552 28.55 25.84 6.96
C ALA A 552 27.02 25.74 7.05
N LEU A 553 26.50 24.72 7.74
CA LEU A 553 25.09 24.60 8.06
C LEU A 553 24.60 25.74 8.94
N ASP A 554 25.33 26.10 9.99
CA ASP A 554 24.97 27.23 10.86
C ASP A 554 24.85 28.54 10.08
N ARG A 555 25.74 28.78 9.10
CA ARG A 555 25.69 29.97 8.22
C ARG A 555 24.50 29.96 7.28
N THR A 556 24.19 28.81 6.68
CA THR A 556 23.04 28.68 5.77
C THR A 556 21.73 28.81 6.54
N LEU A 557 21.58 28.11 7.66
CA LEU A 557 20.43 28.20 8.56
C LEU A 557 20.25 29.60 9.14
N GLY A 558 21.35 30.29 9.49
CA GLY A 558 21.34 31.68 9.96
C GLY A 558 20.71 32.65 8.95
N ASN A 559 20.92 32.43 7.65
CA ASN A 559 20.31 33.23 6.59
C ASN A 559 18.83 32.90 6.34
N PHE A 560 18.36 31.70 6.69
CA PHE A 560 16.93 31.33 6.61
C PHE A 560 16.08 31.89 7.76
N ILE A 561 16.69 32.40 8.84
CA ILE A 561 15.96 32.99 9.97
C ILE A 561 15.19 34.26 9.54
N SER A 562 15.60 34.94 8.47
CA SER A 562 14.90 36.13 7.94
C SER A 562 13.68 35.82 7.07
N ASP A 563 13.58 34.62 6.50
CA ASP A 563 12.45 34.24 5.62
C ASP A 563 11.41 33.46 6.43
N SER A 564 10.42 34.18 6.96
CA SER A 564 9.31 33.65 7.79
C SER A 564 8.39 32.63 7.09
N LYS A 565 8.61 32.32 5.81
CA LYS A 565 7.71 31.50 4.98
C LYS A 565 8.13 30.04 4.79
N ASN A 566 9.37 29.66 5.12
CA ASN A 566 9.86 28.30 4.90
C ASN A 566 9.97 27.50 6.21
N PHE A 567 8.89 26.81 6.59
CA PHE A 567 8.93 25.81 7.67
C PHE A 567 9.61 24.53 7.16
N SER A 568 10.79 24.20 7.68
CA SER A 568 11.50 22.93 7.42
C SER A 568 11.55 22.08 8.69
N PHE A 569 11.45 20.76 8.55
CA PHE A 569 11.56 19.82 9.68
C PHE A 569 13.01 19.72 10.23
N PHE A 570 14.01 20.13 9.44
CA PHE A 570 15.42 20.06 9.81
C PHE A 570 15.99 21.40 10.30
N ASN A 571 15.12 22.41 10.50
CA ASN A 571 15.54 23.71 11.02
C ASN A 571 15.40 23.74 12.54
N ASP A 572 16.53 23.82 13.25
CA ASP A 572 16.63 23.87 14.71
C ASP A 572 15.93 25.08 15.37
N SER A 573 15.53 26.08 14.59
CA SER A 573 14.73 27.20 15.11
C SER A 573 13.23 26.90 15.15
N ASN A 574 12.76 25.80 14.58
CA ASN A 574 11.35 25.41 14.61
C ASN A 574 11.05 24.53 15.84
N GLY A 575 9.88 24.71 16.44
CA GLY A 575 9.31 23.76 17.38
C GLY A 575 8.77 22.55 16.63
N ILE A 576 9.13 21.35 17.09
CA ILE A 576 8.70 20.08 16.49
C ILE A 576 8.02 19.23 17.55
N LEU A 577 6.78 18.82 17.26
CA LEU A 577 6.04 17.83 18.05
C LEU A 577 5.65 16.65 17.15
N ILE A 578 5.82 15.43 17.65
CA ILE A 578 5.24 14.23 17.03
C ILE A 578 4.11 13.75 17.91
N ILE A 579 2.92 13.66 17.33
CA ILE A 579 1.68 13.39 18.05
C ILE A 579 1.07 12.10 17.51
N SER A 580 0.66 11.22 18.41
CA SER A 580 -0.04 9.98 18.07
C SER A 580 -1.44 10.27 17.57
N ASN A 581 -1.80 9.69 16.41
CA ASN A 581 -3.16 9.73 15.85
C ASN A 581 -3.88 8.37 15.95
N GLU A 582 -3.37 7.44 16.75
CA GLU A 582 -4.01 6.15 17.01
C GLU A 582 -5.30 6.30 17.83
N LEU A 583 -6.26 5.39 17.64
CA LEU A 583 -7.57 5.47 18.31
C LEU A 583 -7.47 5.40 19.84
N GLN A 584 -6.54 4.59 20.36
CA GLN A 584 -6.36 4.37 21.80
C GLN A 584 -5.59 5.51 22.47
N ASN A 585 -4.60 6.08 21.76
CA ASN A 585 -3.62 7.04 22.29
C ASN A 585 -3.69 8.36 21.50
N PHE A 586 -4.91 8.80 21.18
CA PHE A 586 -5.10 9.96 20.33
C PHE A 586 -4.64 11.24 21.04
N GLY A 587 -3.72 11.98 20.43
CA GLY A 587 -3.23 13.26 20.93
C GLY A 587 -2.01 13.16 21.84
N ASP A 588 -1.53 11.96 22.17
CA ASP A 588 -0.36 11.80 23.02
C ASP A 588 0.91 12.27 22.30
N ILE A 589 1.74 13.06 23.00
CA ILE A 589 2.96 13.64 22.43
C ILE A 589 4.08 12.60 22.53
N LEU A 590 4.39 11.94 21.42
CA LEU A 590 5.45 10.92 21.39
C LEU A 590 6.86 11.52 21.41
N TYR A 591 6.99 12.75 20.92
CA TYR A 591 8.27 13.45 20.88
C TYR A 591 8.08 14.97 20.87
N ALA A 592 9.03 15.65 21.49
CA ALA A 592 9.15 17.10 21.50
C ALA A 592 10.64 17.48 21.41
N ASN A 593 10.98 18.41 20.52
CA ASN A 593 12.33 18.98 20.49
C ASN A 593 12.50 20.09 21.55
N GLN A 594 13.74 20.48 21.83
CA GLN A 594 14.03 21.50 22.84
C GLN A 594 13.31 22.85 22.56
N LYS A 595 13.20 23.27 21.29
CA LYS A 595 12.47 24.50 20.95
C LYS A 595 10.99 24.44 21.27
N SER A 596 10.33 23.32 21.02
CA SER A 596 8.92 23.18 21.39
C SER A 596 8.73 23.32 22.90
N ALA A 597 9.60 22.70 23.71
CA ALA A 597 9.62 22.84 25.16
C ALA A 597 9.86 24.29 25.62
N GLU A 598 10.79 25.01 24.98
CA GLU A 598 11.03 26.44 25.22
C GLU A 598 9.78 27.28 24.92
N TYR A 599 9.07 26.99 23.82
CA TYR A 599 7.85 27.72 23.43
C TYR A 599 6.68 27.47 24.39
N PHE A 600 6.48 26.23 24.85
CA PHE A 600 5.46 25.91 25.85
C PHE A 600 5.86 26.31 27.27
N ARG A 601 7.12 26.72 27.50
CA ARG A 601 7.70 26.98 28.83
C ARG A 601 7.59 25.77 29.77
N LEU A 602 7.72 24.56 29.22
CA LEU A 602 7.63 23.29 29.94
C LEU A 602 8.92 22.49 29.79
N PRO A 603 9.34 21.69 30.79
CA PRO A 603 10.43 20.75 30.60
C PRO A 603 10.05 19.67 29.59
N ILE A 604 10.99 19.27 28.72
CA ILE A 604 10.77 18.31 27.63
C ILE A 604 10.09 17.02 28.11
N GLY A 605 10.55 16.47 29.25
CA GLY A 605 9.99 15.23 29.80
C GLY A 605 8.50 15.33 30.15
N SER A 606 8.05 16.50 30.64
CA SER A 606 6.63 16.73 30.93
C SER A 606 5.79 16.81 29.66
N LEU A 607 6.33 17.46 28.62
CA LEU A 607 5.66 17.64 27.33
C LEU A 607 5.46 16.31 26.60
N ILE A 608 6.44 15.38 26.67
CA ILE A 608 6.34 14.03 26.09
C ILE A 608 5.32 13.15 26.84
N SER A 609 5.08 13.40 28.13
CA SER A 609 4.06 12.67 28.90
C SER A 609 2.65 13.25 28.79
N ASP A 610 2.48 14.35 28.04
CA ASP A 610 1.23 15.10 27.97
C ASP A 610 0.47 14.83 26.66
N ASN A 611 -0.78 15.31 26.59
CA ASN A 611 -1.65 15.22 25.43
C ASN A 611 -1.87 16.59 24.80
N ILE A 612 -1.80 16.68 23.47
CA ILE A 612 -1.97 17.93 22.73
C ILE A 612 -3.28 18.66 23.04
N LEU A 613 -4.32 17.90 23.38
CA LEU A 613 -5.63 18.43 23.72
C LEU A 613 -5.63 19.26 25.02
N ASN A 614 -4.56 19.18 25.82
CA ASN A 614 -4.40 20.01 27.01
C ASN A 614 -3.88 21.42 26.68
N PHE A 615 -3.28 21.59 25.50
CA PHE A 615 -2.86 22.89 24.96
C PHE A 615 -3.96 23.56 24.12
N ILE A 616 -5.18 23.04 24.18
CA ILE A 616 -6.36 23.56 23.47
C ILE A 616 -7.41 23.91 24.52
N HIS A 617 -8.08 25.05 24.34
CA HIS A 617 -9.11 25.46 25.28
C HIS A 617 -10.19 24.37 25.44
N PRO A 618 -10.64 24.04 26.66
CA PRO A 618 -11.70 23.06 26.90
C PRO A 618 -12.95 23.28 26.03
N TYR A 619 -13.34 24.53 25.80
CA TYR A 619 -14.45 24.92 24.92
C TYR A 619 -14.30 24.39 23.47
N TYR A 620 -13.07 24.25 23.01
CA TYR A 620 -12.73 23.87 21.64
C TYR A 620 -12.21 22.42 21.52
N LYS A 621 -11.96 21.76 22.64
CA LYS A 621 -11.28 20.46 22.73
C LYS A 621 -11.99 19.33 21.96
N GLU A 622 -13.29 19.16 22.15
CA GLU A 622 -14.05 18.08 21.48
C GLU A 622 -14.21 18.32 19.98
N LYS A 623 -14.44 19.57 19.58
CA LYS A 623 -14.54 19.95 18.16
C LYS A 623 -13.22 19.71 17.43
N PHE A 624 -12.10 20.09 18.07
CA PHE A 624 -10.77 19.81 17.55
C PHE A 624 -10.52 18.30 17.40
N LYS A 625 -10.83 17.52 18.44
CA LYS A 625 -10.65 16.06 18.44
C LYS A 625 -11.46 15.40 17.32
N ALA A 626 -12.70 15.83 17.11
CA ALA A 626 -13.56 15.33 16.04
C ALA A 626 -12.99 15.64 14.64
N GLU A 627 -12.59 16.90 14.41
CA GLU A 627 -12.03 17.32 13.11
C GLU A 627 -10.67 16.69 12.81
N ALA A 628 -9.80 16.55 13.81
CA ALA A 628 -8.52 15.88 13.66
C ALA A 628 -8.66 14.38 13.34
N LYS A 629 -9.60 13.68 14.01
CA LYS A 629 -9.94 12.28 13.67
C LYS A 629 -10.51 12.17 12.26
N ARG A 630 -11.43 13.07 11.90
CA ARG A 630 -12.02 13.12 10.56
C ARG A 630 -10.96 13.36 9.49
N PHE A 631 -10.00 14.25 9.76
CA PHE A 631 -8.87 14.48 8.87
C PHE A 631 -8.10 13.18 8.66
N VAL A 632 -7.57 12.54 9.71
CA VAL A 632 -6.79 11.29 9.57
C VAL A 632 -7.54 10.20 8.79
N GLN A 633 -8.86 10.10 8.98
CA GLN A 633 -9.69 9.13 8.27
C GLN A 633 -9.90 9.47 6.79
N PHE A 634 -10.38 10.67 6.49
CA PHE A 634 -10.88 11.06 5.15
C PHE A 634 -9.90 11.91 4.35
N THR A 635 -8.70 12.13 4.86
CA THR A 635 -7.75 13.03 4.26
C THR A 635 -7.32 12.62 2.86
N SER A 636 -7.22 13.65 2.02
CA SER A 636 -6.71 13.58 0.67
C SER A 636 -5.34 14.26 0.52
N SER A 637 -4.83 15.00 1.51
CA SER A 637 -3.47 15.55 1.53
C SER A 637 -2.69 15.14 2.79
N SER A 638 -1.46 14.66 2.64
CA SER A 638 -0.63 14.35 3.82
C SER A 638 -0.14 15.58 4.59
N GLU A 639 -0.35 16.79 4.07
CA GLU A 639 0.12 18.04 4.65
C GLU A 639 -1.00 19.06 4.77
N ILE A 640 -0.89 19.89 5.80
CA ILE A 640 -1.77 21.02 6.08
C ILE A 640 -0.88 22.22 6.37
N ASP A 641 -1.15 23.29 5.64
CA ASP A 641 -0.55 24.58 5.92
C ASP A 641 -1.35 25.28 7.03
N LEU A 642 -0.65 25.73 8.07
CA LEU A 642 -1.18 26.54 9.18
C LEU A 642 -0.55 27.93 9.15
N SER A 643 -0.25 28.45 7.95
CA SER A 643 0.35 29.76 7.73
C SER A 643 -0.52 30.93 8.22
N GLN A 644 -1.83 30.75 8.32
CA GLN A 644 -2.77 31.77 8.84
C GLN A 644 -2.68 31.99 10.35
N GLY A 645 -1.96 31.12 11.06
CA GLY A 645 -1.80 31.22 12.50
C GLY A 645 -2.87 30.43 13.27
N PHE A 646 -2.45 29.73 14.31
CA PHE A 646 -3.28 28.96 15.22
C PHE A 646 -2.92 29.27 16.66
N ILE A 647 -3.90 29.22 17.56
CA ILE A 647 -3.71 29.59 18.96
C ILE A 647 -3.62 28.32 19.82
N LEU A 648 -2.57 28.25 20.63
CA LEU A 648 -2.37 27.24 21.66
C LEU A 648 -2.38 27.89 23.04
N ILE A 649 -2.81 27.13 24.04
CA ILE A 649 -2.80 27.52 25.44
C ILE A 649 -1.53 27.00 26.09
N THR A 650 -0.83 27.88 26.79
CA THR A 650 0.25 27.53 27.72
C THR A 650 -0.26 27.69 29.16
N GLN A 651 0.53 27.33 30.18
CA GLN A 651 0.07 27.31 31.58
C GLN A 651 -0.63 28.60 32.04
N ASN A 652 -0.23 29.78 31.54
CA ASN A 652 -0.87 31.07 31.89
C ASN A 652 -1.09 32.02 30.70
N ASP A 653 -0.77 31.64 29.45
CA ASP A 653 -0.71 32.59 28.32
C ASP A 653 -1.20 31.96 27.01
N LEU A 654 -1.60 32.80 26.05
CA LEU A 654 -2.02 32.39 24.70
C LEU A 654 -0.87 32.55 23.70
N LEU A 655 -0.46 31.43 23.10
CA LEU A 655 0.59 31.38 22.10
C LEU A 655 -0.02 31.25 20.70
N GLU A 656 0.08 32.28 19.87
CA GLU A 656 -0.22 32.13 18.44
C GLU A 656 1.02 31.64 17.70
N CYS A 657 0.84 30.56 16.97
CA CYS A 657 1.86 29.89 16.22
C CYS A 657 1.50 29.88 14.74
N VAL A 658 2.51 29.96 13.89
CA VAL A 658 2.40 29.66 12.46
C VAL A 658 3.17 28.38 12.18
N GLY A 659 2.71 27.56 11.24
CA GLY A 659 3.38 26.29 11.01
C GLY A 659 2.79 25.44 9.91
N LYS A 660 3.18 24.17 9.90
CA LYS A 660 2.65 23.12 9.04
C LYS A 660 2.49 21.82 9.83
N VAL A 661 1.50 21.03 9.45
CA VAL A 661 1.29 19.68 9.97
C VAL A 661 1.49 18.70 8.84
N SER A 662 2.37 17.72 9.03
CA SER A 662 2.51 16.58 8.13
C SER A 662 2.05 15.32 8.84
N VAL A 663 1.10 14.60 8.24
CA VAL A 663 0.68 13.30 8.71
C VAL A 663 1.49 12.24 7.95
N THR A 664 2.03 11.29 8.70
CA THR A 664 2.80 10.17 8.15
C THR A 664 2.63 8.95 9.05
N THR A 665 3.39 7.89 8.78
CA THR A 665 3.42 6.71 9.63
C THR A 665 4.83 6.37 10.08
N VAL A 666 4.96 5.97 11.35
CA VAL A 666 6.20 5.58 12.04
C VAL A 666 5.98 4.17 12.57
N ASN A 667 6.74 3.18 12.09
CA ASN A 667 6.52 1.75 12.41
C ASN A 667 5.06 1.30 12.17
N ASP A 668 4.47 1.80 11.08
CA ASP A 668 3.06 1.70 10.71
C ASP A 668 2.04 2.19 11.77
N LEU A 669 2.44 3.06 12.69
CA LEU A 669 1.55 3.87 13.52
C LEU A 669 1.33 5.22 12.86
N VAL A 670 0.08 5.70 12.82
CA VAL A 670 -0.21 7.01 12.22
C VAL A 670 0.16 8.12 13.19
N VAL A 671 1.01 9.05 12.73
CA VAL A 671 1.49 10.19 13.53
C VAL A 671 1.29 11.50 12.78
N ALA A 672 1.00 12.56 13.52
CA ALA A 672 1.04 13.94 13.03
C ALA A 672 2.32 14.61 13.53
N ILE A 673 3.10 15.16 12.61
CA ILE A 673 4.31 15.92 12.90
C ILE A 673 3.99 17.39 12.70
N PHE A 674 4.00 18.12 13.81
CA PHE A 674 3.80 19.55 13.84
C PHE A 674 5.15 20.25 13.75
N VAL A 675 5.28 21.19 12.83
CA VAL A 675 6.41 22.12 12.76
C VAL A 675 5.85 23.51 12.87
N PHE A 676 6.23 24.23 13.92
CA PHE A 676 5.65 25.53 14.21
C PHE A 676 6.68 26.49 14.80
N LYS A 677 6.38 27.78 14.68
CA LYS A 677 7.09 28.87 15.33
C LYS A 677 6.07 29.83 15.95
N PRO A 678 6.37 30.42 17.11
CA PRO A 678 5.56 31.51 17.64
C PRO A 678 5.59 32.68 16.66
N LYS A 679 4.43 33.26 16.39
CA LYS A 679 4.34 34.48 15.59
C LYS A 679 4.91 35.62 16.44
N VAL A 680 5.88 36.37 15.90
CA VAL A 680 6.36 37.59 16.56
C VAL A 680 5.25 38.62 16.44
N LYS A 681 4.78 39.17 17.57
CA LYS A 681 3.65 40.09 17.63
C LYS A 681 3.95 41.32 18.45
N ASN A 682 3.43 42.45 18.00
CA ASN A 682 3.26 43.66 18.80
C ASN A 682 1.79 43.87 19.23
N TYR A 683 1.04 42.78 19.43
CA TYR A 683 -0.36 42.82 19.85
C TYR A 683 -0.72 41.66 20.76
N GLU A 684 -1.77 41.86 21.55
CA GLU A 684 -2.28 40.88 22.53
C GLU A 684 -3.58 40.26 22.03
N VAL A 685 -3.87 39.02 22.40
CA VAL A 685 -5.01 38.25 21.88
C VAL A 685 -5.90 37.72 22.99
N ALA A 686 -7.20 37.62 22.72
CA ALA A 686 -8.18 36.96 23.57
C ALA A 686 -9.05 36.01 22.75
N LEU A 687 -9.18 34.76 23.20
CA LEU A 687 -10.15 33.80 22.65
C LEU A 687 -11.55 34.18 23.13
N ILE A 688 -12.53 34.11 22.24
CA ILE A 688 -13.91 34.51 22.54
C ILE A 688 -14.91 33.40 22.24
N SER A 689 -16.05 33.42 22.91
CA SER A 689 -17.20 32.53 22.64
C SER A 689 -18.02 33.02 21.46
N GLU A 690 -18.99 32.22 21.02
CA GLU A 690 -19.93 32.62 19.95
C GLU A 690 -20.81 33.80 20.40
N GLU A 691 -21.03 33.96 21.71
CA GLU A 691 -21.74 35.06 22.35
C GLU A 691 -20.86 36.30 22.59
N GLY A 692 -19.55 36.21 22.32
CA GLY A 692 -18.59 37.30 22.49
C GLY A 692 -18.03 37.44 23.91
N GLU A 693 -18.11 36.39 24.73
CA GLU A 693 -17.46 36.35 26.05
C GLU A 693 -15.98 36.00 25.92
N ILE A 694 -15.11 36.67 26.66
CA ILE A 694 -13.69 36.36 26.69
C ILE A 694 -13.49 35.07 27.48
N ILE A 695 -13.03 34.04 26.78
CA ILE A 695 -12.81 32.70 27.35
C ILE A 695 -11.43 32.60 27.99
N CYS A 696 -10.42 33.17 27.31
CA CYS A 696 -9.03 33.17 27.72
C CYS A 696 -8.32 34.35 27.03
N HIS A 697 -7.27 34.90 27.62
CA HIS A 697 -6.52 36.00 27.02
C HIS A 697 -5.02 35.91 27.34
N SER A 698 -4.20 36.57 26.53
CA SER A 698 -2.77 36.67 26.78
C SER A 698 -2.44 37.55 27.98
N ASP A 699 -1.24 37.39 28.54
CA ASP A 699 -0.84 37.98 29.81
C ASP A 699 -1.03 39.51 29.85
N ASN A 700 -0.71 40.25 28.79
CA ASN A 700 -0.84 41.72 28.80
C ASN A 700 -2.17 42.23 28.21
N PHE A 701 -3.08 41.34 27.81
CA PHE A 701 -4.35 41.75 27.20
C PHE A 701 -5.17 42.70 28.11
N HIS A 702 -5.31 42.34 29.39
CA HIS A 702 -6.01 43.17 30.39
C HIS A 702 -5.33 44.54 30.60
N ARG A 703 -4.00 44.60 30.50
CA ARG A 703 -3.22 45.84 30.64
C ARG A 703 -3.44 46.78 29.47
N ILE A 704 -3.45 46.26 28.24
CA ILE A 704 -3.77 47.05 27.04
C ILE A 704 -5.24 47.50 27.08
N ALA A 705 -6.13 46.64 27.57
CA ALA A 705 -7.53 46.99 27.84
C ALA A 705 -7.72 47.95 29.03
N LYS A 706 -6.64 48.35 29.74
CA LYS A 706 -6.64 49.24 30.91
C LYS A 706 -7.54 48.77 32.05
N LYS A 707 -7.57 47.46 32.28
CA LYS A 707 -8.29 46.83 33.40
C LYS A 707 -7.29 46.17 34.35
N SER A 708 -7.59 46.21 35.64
CA SER A 708 -6.75 45.63 36.69
C SER A 708 -7.03 44.15 36.95
N GLU A 709 -8.14 43.64 36.44
CA GLU A 709 -8.64 42.29 36.70
C GLU A 709 -8.52 41.39 35.47
N ASN A 710 -8.49 40.08 35.73
CA ASN A 710 -8.62 39.06 34.70
C ASN A 710 -9.96 39.24 33.97
N LEU A 711 -9.93 39.28 32.64
CA LEU A 711 -11.10 39.58 31.80
C LEU A 711 -11.86 38.32 31.36
N VAL A 712 -11.47 37.14 31.83
CA VAL A 712 -12.20 35.89 31.57
C VAL A 712 -13.65 35.99 32.09
N GLY A 713 -14.60 35.61 31.25
CA GLY A 713 -16.05 35.69 31.50
C GLY A 713 -16.68 37.04 31.17
N TRP A 714 -15.90 38.07 30.81
CA TRP A 714 -16.46 39.36 30.44
C TRP A 714 -16.90 39.37 28.98
N ASN A 715 -18.03 40.01 28.69
CA ASN A 715 -18.52 40.16 27.33
C ASN A 715 -17.88 41.38 26.65
N LEU A 716 -17.36 41.21 25.43
CA LEU A 716 -16.74 42.29 24.64
C LEU A 716 -17.65 43.52 24.49
N LYS A 717 -18.96 43.30 24.36
CA LYS A 717 -19.96 44.38 24.26
C LYS A 717 -19.86 45.27 25.49
N THR A 718 -19.98 44.69 26.69
CA THR A 718 -19.89 45.43 27.96
C THR A 718 -18.51 46.05 28.21
N LEU A 719 -17.46 45.45 27.66
CA LEU A 719 -16.07 45.86 27.91
C LEU A 719 -15.66 47.10 27.12
N PHE A 720 -16.08 47.18 25.85
CA PHE A 720 -15.59 48.17 24.90
C PHE A 720 -16.68 49.05 24.30
N PHE A 721 -17.95 48.65 24.38
CA PHE A 721 -19.06 49.29 23.67
C PHE A 721 -20.17 49.74 24.63
N ASN A 722 -20.51 51.03 24.62
CA ASN A 722 -21.59 51.57 25.43
C ASN A 722 -22.96 51.55 24.71
N SER A 723 -23.09 50.88 23.57
CA SER A 723 -24.33 50.83 22.77
C SER A 723 -24.71 49.41 22.32
N GLU A 724 -26.02 49.16 22.20
CA GLU A 724 -26.58 47.86 21.81
C GLU A 724 -26.39 47.53 20.31
N ASP A 725 -26.11 48.52 19.46
CA ASP A 725 -26.10 48.39 17.99
C ASP A 725 -24.73 48.04 17.37
N PHE A 726 -23.71 47.72 18.17
CA PHE A 726 -22.35 47.55 17.64
C PHE A 726 -22.08 46.14 17.09
N LYS A 727 -21.66 46.06 15.81
CA LYS A 727 -21.18 44.83 15.15
C LYS A 727 -19.72 44.98 14.72
N LEU A 728 -18.84 44.14 15.29
CA LEU A 728 -17.48 43.96 14.78
C LEU A 728 -17.52 43.21 13.46
N GLN A 729 -16.92 43.78 12.42
CA GLN A 729 -16.67 43.07 11.17
C GLN A 729 -15.32 42.34 11.26
N PRO A 730 -15.23 41.09 10.77
CA PRO A 730 -13.99 40.32 10.82
C PRO A 730 -12.89 41.00 9.99
N ASN A 731 -11.67 41.00 10.53
CA ASN A 731 -10.43 41.57 9.97
C ASN A 731 -10.46 43.08 9.71
N ILE A 732 -11.48 43.81 10.17
CA ILE A 732 -11.57 45.26 10.06
C ILE A 732 -11.22 45.89 11.41
N PRO A 733 -10.18 46.74 11.48
CA PRO A 733 -9.77 47.35 12.73
C PRO A 733 -10.78 48.40 13.19
N TYR A 734 -11.23 48.26 14.44
CA TYR A 734 -12.08 49.23 15.10
C TYR A 734 -11.29 50.09 16.08
N HIS A 735 -11.31 51.41 15.87
CA HIS A 735 -10.62 52.35 16.75
C HIS A 735 -11.39 52.56 18.06
N LEU A 736 -10.76 52.24 19.19
CA LEU A 736 -11.34 52.44 20.53
C LEU A 736 -11.09 53.88 20.98
N SER A 737 -12.02 54.78 20.67
CA SER A 737 -11.96 56.21 21.01
C SER A 737 -11.89 56.51 22.52
N ASN A 738 -12.28 55.55 23.36
CA ASN A 738 -12.27 55.69 24.82
C ASN A 738 -10.86 55.62 25.45
N PHE A 739 -9.81 55.33 24.66
CA PHE A 739 -8.44 55.19 25.13
C PHE A 739 -7.59 56.41 24.75
N LYS A 740 -6.80 56.96 25.70
CA LYS A 740 -5.81 58.04 25.43
C LYS A 740 -4.72 57.67 24.40
N THR A 741 -4.57 56.39 24.10
CA THR A 741 -3.59 55.81 23.19
C THR A 741 -4.38 55.23 22.02
N GLU A 742 -3.94 55.43 20.78
CA GLU A 742 -4.59 54.84 19.60
C GLU A 742 -4.56 53.32 19.72
N THR A 743 -5.69 52.74 20.11
CA THR A 743 -5.85 51.31 20.38
C THR A 743 -6.93 50.77 19.46
N PHE A 744 -6.63 49.71 18.74
CA PHE A 744 -7.52 49.10 17.77
C PHE A 744 -7.93 47.71 18.24
N LEU A 745 -9.22 47.41 18.11
CA LEU A 745 -9.80 46.10 18.36
C LEU A 745 -10.07 45.43 17.02
N ILE A 746 -9.57 44.22 16.82
CA ILE A 746 -9.78 43.46 15.59
C ILE A 746 -10.37 42.10 15.94
N LEU A 747 -11.53 41.78 15.37
CA LEU A 747 -12.07 40.43 15.41
C LEU A 747 -11.43 39.62 14.29
N SER A 748 -10.83 38.49 14.60
CA SER A 748 -10.28 37.56 13.62
C SER A 748 -10.60 36.11 14.00
N HIS A 749 -10.20 35.18 13.15
CA HIS A 749 -10.41 33.76 13.38
C HIS A 749 -9.10 33.03 13.14
N SER A 750 -8.75 32.12 14.05
CA SER A 750 -7.70 31.15 13.77
C SER A 750 -8.35 29.90 13.18
N GLU A 751 -7.81 29.42 12.07
CA GLU A 751 -8.29 28.21 11.42
C GLU A 751 -7.35 27.05 11.72
N PHE A 752 -7.93 25.95 12.19
CA PHE A 752 -7.23 24.70 12.41
C PHE A 752 -8.03 23.55 11.80
N TYR A 753 -7.51 22.89 10.77
CA TYR A 753 -8.28 22.01 9.89
C TYR A 753 -9.48 22.75 9.25
N LYS A 754 -10.71 22.47 9.70
CA LYS A 754 -11.96 23.17 9.33
C LYS A 754 -12.59 23.90 10.52
N MET A 755 -11.93 23.89 11.65
CA MET A 755 -12.38 24.53 12.87
C MET A 755 -11.95 25.99 12.87
N LYS A 756 -12.91 26.90 13.08
CA LYS A 756 -12.64 28.32 13.29
C LYS A 756 -12.73 28.62 14.78
N MET A 757 -11.66 29.16 15.36
CA MET A 757 -11.65 29.70 16.72
C MET A 757 -11.63 31.23 16.64
N PRO A 758 -12.76 31.91 16.89
CA PRO A 758 -12.78 33.36 16.94
C PRO A 758 -11.88 33.88 18.07
N TYR A 759 -11.11 34.91 17.76
CA TYR A 759 -10.28 35.62 18.72
C TYR A 759 -10.30 37.12 18.42
N VAL A 760 -9.97 37.90 19.42
CA VAL A 760 -9.87 39.35 19.32
C VAL A 760 -8.45 39.78 19.60
N ALA A 761 -7.89 40.58 18.69
CA ALA A 761 -6.59 41.21 18.84
C ALA A 761 -6.74 42.67 19.30
N LEU A 762 -5.94 43.06 20.29
CA LEU A 762 -5.77 44.44 20.73
C LEU A 762 -4.41 44.96 20.25
N ILE A 763 -4.43 45.95 19.38
CA ILE A 763 -3.24 46.56 18.79
C ILE A 763 -3.08 47.99 19.30
N ASN A 764 -1.92 48.32 19.86
CA ASN A 764 -1.57 49.69 20.29
C ASN A 764 -0.41 50.31 19.47
N ASP A 765 0.05 49.60 18.43
CA ASP A 765 1.16 49.97 17.55
C ASP A 765 0.66 50.25 16.12
N LYS A 766 1.00 51.42 15.57
CA LYS A 766 0.62 51.84 14.21
C LYS A 766 1.30 51.03 13.13
N GLU A 767 2.55 50.62 13.34
CA GLU A 767 3.30 49.83 12.34
C GLU A 767 2.68 48.44 12.20
N GLU A 768 2.27 47.85 13.32
CA GLU A 768 1.61 46.54 13.33
C GLU A 768 0.22 46.59 12.67
N LEU A 769 -0.53 47.69 12.87
CA LEU A 769 -1.80 47.93 12.18
C LEU A 769 -1.61 48.02 10.64
N LEU A 770 -0.54 48.68 10.19
CA LEU A 770 -0.20 48.75 8.76
C LEU A 770 0.17 47.39 8.19
N LYS A 771 0.95 46.58 8.92
CA LYS A 771 1.24 45.19 8.54
C LYS A 771 -0.02 44.34 8.44
N TRP A 772 -0.91 44.45 9.42
CA TRP A 772 -2.19 43.73 9.44
C TRP A 772 -3.06 44.05 8.21
N ASN A 773 -3.14 45.34 7.84
CA ASN A 773 -3.87 45.77 6.65
C ASN A 773 -3.20 45.30 5.34
N ASN A 774 -1.87 45.24 5.30
CA ASN A 774 -1.13 44.75 4.14
C ASN A 774 -1.26 43.23 3.95
N GLU A 775 -1.24 42.45 5.03
CA GLU A 775 -1.46 41.00 4.98
C GLU A 775 -2.88 40.66 4.52
N ASN A 776 -3.89 41.39 5.00
CA ASN A 776 -5.29 41.13 4.66
C ASN A 776 -5.74 41.73 3.31
N SER A 777 -5.12 42.81 2.82
CA SER A 777 -5.44 43.37 1.48
C SER A 777 -5.01 42.44 0.34
N VAL A 778 -3.98 41.61 0.55
CA VAL A 778 -3.59 40.52 -0.37
C VAL A 778 -4.62 39.38 -0.38
N GLU A 779 -5.33 39.16 0.73
CA GLU A 779 -6.40 38.15 0.82
C GLU A 779 -7.72 38.63 0.21
N ILE A 780 -8.14 39.88 0.43
CA ILE A 780 -9.39 40.43 -0.15
C ILE A 780 -9.36 40.39 -1.70
N GLY A 781 -8.18 40.49 -2.31
CA GLY A 781 -8.00 40.30 -3.76
C GLY A 781 -8.15 38.85 -4.26
N LYS A 782 -8.08 37.84 -3.37
CA LYS A 782 -8.24 36.41 -3.70
C LYS A 782 -9.60 35.83 -3.30
N THR A 783 -10.27 36.36 -2.27
CA THR A 783 -11.58 35.88 -1.77
C THR A 783 -12.80 36.65 -2.27
N GLN A 784 -12.65 37.64 -3.17
CA GLN A 784 -13.81 38.31 -3.79
C GLN A 784 -14.65 37.42 -4.74
N VAL A 785 -14.31 36.14 -4.87
CA VAL A 785 -15.17 35.13 -5.46
C VAL A 785 -15.56 34.15 -4.35
N THR A 786 -16.84 34.19 -3.95
CA THR A 786 -17.56 33.34 -2.98
C THR A 786 -17.63 33.80 -1.50
N ASN A 787 -18.89 34.11 -1.13
CA ASN A 787 -19.49 34.14 0.21
C ASN A 787 -19.40 35.45 1.02
N GLN A 788 -20.44 36.29 0.82
CA GLN A 788 -20.96 37.17 1.86
C GLN A 788 -21.57 36.32 3.00
N LEU A 789 -20.94 36.29 4.17
CA LEU A 789 -21.53 35.79 5.41
C LEU A 789 -21.91 36.99 6.28
N SER A 790 -23.21 37.30 6.31
CA SER A 790 -23.80 38.20 7.31
C SER A 790 -24.07 37.41 8.59
N ILE A 791 -23.24 37.61 9.63
CA ILE A 791 -23.55 37.12 10.97
C ILE A 791 -24.58 38.07 11.59
N ASN A 792 -25.84 37.64 11.59
CA ASN A 792 -26.92 38.31 12.31
C ASN A 792 -26.86 37.92 13.79
N PHE A 793 -26.24 38.77 14.61
CA PHE A 793 -26.55 38.81 16.04
C PHE A 793 -27.97 39.37 16.22
N LEU A 794 -28.77 38.65 17.03
CA LEU A 794 -30.16 38.88 17.50
C LEU A 794 -31.28 38.12 16.76
N LEU A 795 -31.69 36.99 17.35
CA LEU A 795 -33.08 36.63 17.69
C LEU A 795 -33.08 35.29 18.47
N PRO A 796 -33.85 35.14 19.57
CA PRO A 796 -34.01 33.85 20.24
C PRO A 796 -35.02 33.02 19.46
N LEU A 797 -34.61 31.93 18.83
CA LEU A 797 -35.53 30.97 18.24
C LEU A 797 -35.59 29.72 19.11
N ASN A 798 -36.51 29.81 20.07
CA ASN A 798 -37.26 28.68 20.58
C ASN A 798 -37.98 28.01 19.40
N THR A 799 -37.44 26.92 18.87
CA THR A 799 -38.23 25.91 18.14
C THR A 799 -37.61 24.54 18.37
N THR A 800 -38.20 23.84 19.33
CA THR A 800 -38.30 22.38 19.34
C THR A 800 -38.68 21.87 17.94
N ILE A 801 -37.76 21.18 17.27
CA ILE A 801 -38.10 20.14 16.30
C ILE A 801 -37.26 18.92 16.67
N LYS A 802 -37.89 18.01 17.41
CA LYS A 802 -37.59 16.59 17.36
C LYS A 802 -37.51 16.18 15.89
N ASN A 803 -36.41 15.56 15.49
CA ASN A 803 -36.46 14.54 14.46
C ASN A 803 -35.44 13.47 14.84
N ASP A 804 -35.98 12.47 15.54
CA ASP A 804 -35.48 11.11 15.53
C ASP A 804 -35.23 10.68 14.07
N PHE A 805 -33.99 10.30 13.74
CA PHE A 805 -33.75 9.30 12.71
C PHE A 805 -32.58 8.43 13.16
N TYR A 806 -32.98 7.39 13.89
CA TYR A 806 -32.35 6.07 13.83
C TYR A 806 -32.37 5.60 12.37
N PHE A 807 -31.20 5.25 11.83
CA PHE A 807 -30.90 3.93 11.23
C PHE A 807 -29.41 3.81 10.94
#